data_AF-A0A232FEH3-F1
#
_entry.id   AF-A0A232FEH3-F1
#
_cell.length_a   1.000
_cell.length_b   1.000
_cell.length_c   1.000
_cell.angle_alpha   90.00
_cell.angle_beta   90.00
_cell.angle_gamma   90.00
#
_symmetry.space_group_name_H-M   'P 1'
#
loop_
_entity.id
_entity.type
_entity.pdbx_description
1 polymer ?
#
loop_
_entity_poly.entity_id
_entity_poly.type
_entity_poly.pdbx_seq_one_letter_code
_entity_poly.pdbx_strand_id
1 'polypeptide(L)'
;MCLVSEKTQKMHRATVKINEIPTEIITYNRWIEEGIAVGGRKDVVIVITGNPGVPDFYKDFAEQLQAKLPSEVPIWIIGHTGHTKPPDNLPNSYPDTKSARHLYDLKGNLKHKIEFIKQYVPADARIHIIAHSIGSWFTINLLRETEIADRVVKCYLLFPTIERMAESPTGRFLTGIVLRIAAVIIFLSWIFTLLPYLLQAVLIRVFGLFYGIPAHQTGAVLQLVHPIPLKRIFLLAKDEMILVKELDDNLISQHKGKLFLYYGANDGWTPIRYYEDLKAKFPDIDAHLCRRGFQHSFVLKVEHSVEIGKMIGNLISESISTVPGVKWRLSLFLLVICVILLTDATMEKKKAKRIGKDVRDMTDADLEHLLDQWEEDDEPLEPDELPEHLRPQPKIDLSKMDLSSPDNLLKMSKKGKSVMMFVDVNPQLSENEADGILRIWQSSLQNNHIIAERYPIDQKRAIFMFRDGAQAVDAKNYLIEQPECSHVTLEGQNYVGKHASKEVKDKLEKMKPKGTVDEGVRVNSGRKDVVIIITGNHGVPGFYKEFAAVIQSKLPKEVPIWIIGHAGHTKPPDDLIHDFPDFEKEKHLYDMSGNVQHKIDFIKKFVPPDAKIHIISHSIGSWINLKLLKESSSIANKVVKSYLLFPVIERVAETPNARFFTRTIYRLSAFIIFLSSFFALLPSLIQISIIRLVSLVYYIPSSLNNSIMKMYHPESLKRLDLIIAQSLKYVRERDDAVIAQHKDKLFLYYGVNDGWCPLDYYEDLKAKHPNIDACLCDQGFDHTFVLKDAIGVGNMVGNHGVPGFYKEFAEVIQSKLPSEVPIWIIGHAGHTKPPENLIHDYPDFETEKHFYDMNGNIQHKIDFIKRFVPPDAKIHIIGHSIGSWITLHLLKDSNIANNVIKCYLLFPVIERMAETSNGQRLTKTVLRMNKFLIFLSWLITFIPYLIQAFIIRVISLFYYIPPSLTKPVLQLVHPEPIKRLLLLTQEELNLVKQRDDTTIAQHKDKLFLYYGANDAWTPMHYIEDLKSKHPDIDVHVCKQGFHHPFVLKDSVGLGKMIGNLLSESISSGTW
;
A
#
# COMPACT_ATOMS: atom_id res chain seq x y z
N MET A 1 -51.92 35.77 -18.47
CA MET A 1 -51.11 36.24 -19.62
C MET A 1 -49.71 36.54 -19.07
N CYS A 2 -48.69 35.87 -19.62
CA CYS A 2 -47.27 35.84 -19.24
C CYS A 2 -46.91 35.28 -17.85
N LEU A 3 -46.78 33.95 -17.79
CA LEU A 3 -45.94 33.23 -16.82
C LEU A 3 -44.47 33.57 -17.13
N VAL A 4 -43.79 34.30 -16.24
CA VAL A 4 -42.33 34.47 -16.27
C VAL A 4 -41.73 33.27 -15.56
N SER A 5 -41.07 32.41 -16.34
CA SER A 5 -40.20 31.33 -15.87
C SER A 5 -39.08 31.92 -14.99
N GLU A 6 -39.02 31.52 -13.72
CA GLU A 6 -37.83 31.66 -12.89
C GLU A 6 -36.72 30.77 -13.46
N LYS A 7 -35.91 31.32 -14.37
CA LYS A 7 -34.65 30.72 -14.78
C LYS A 7 -33.70 30.74 -13.58
N THR A 8 -33.33 29.56 -13.10
CA THR A 8 -32.21 29.35 -12.17
C THR A 8 -30.96 30.10 -12.65
N GLN A 9 -30.50 31.08 -11.87
CA GLN A 9 -29.31 31.88 -12.18
C GLN A 9 -28.06 31.01 -12.11
N LYS A 10 -27.47 30.73 -13.27
CA LYS A 10 -26.47 29.68 -13.46
C LYS A 10 -25.06 30.22 -13.23
N MET A 11 -24.22 29.47 -12.50
CA MET A 11 -22.77 29.69 -12.48
C MET A 11 -22.21 29.39 -13.87
N HIS A 12 -21.40 30.30 -14.42
CA HIS A 12 -20.70 30.10 -15.69
C HIS A 12 -19.19 29.94 -15.47
N ARG A 13 -18.58 29.01 -16.19
CA ARG A 13 -17.13 28.74 -16.18
C ARG A 13 -16.65 28.63 -17.61
N ALA A 14 -15.62 29.41 -17.98
CA ALA A 14 -14.92 29.24 -19.23
C ALA A 14 -13.48 29.74 -19.15
N THR A 15 -12.67 29.33 -20.14
CA THR A 15 -11.31 29.84 -20.33
C THR A 15 -11.33 30.92 -21.40
N VAL A 16 -10.83 32.11 -21.08
CA VAL A 16 -10.71 33.23 -22.02
C VAL A 16 -9.25 33.67 -22.14
N LYS A 17 -8.86 34.18 -23.30
CA LYS A 17 -7.49 34.63 -23.55
C LYS A 17 -7.35 36.09 -23.15
N ILE A 18 -6.62 36.37 -22.06
CA ILE A 18 -6.37 37.71 -21.53
C ILE A 18 -4.86 37.92 -21.45
N ASN A 19 -4.36 39.05 -21.98
CA ASN A 19 -2.92 39.36 -22.03
C ASN A 19 -2.10 38.14 -22.52
N GLU A 20 -2.53 37.57 -23.65
CA GLU A 20 -1.93 36.40 -24.33
C GLU A 20 -2.05 35.04 -23.60
N ILE A 21 -2.67 34.98 -22.42
CA ILE A 21 -2.71 33.78 -21.58
C ILE A 21 -4.15 33.24 -21.46
N PRO A 22 -4.38 31.94 -21.70
CA PRO A 22 -5.65 31.28 -21.37
C PRO A 22 -5.91 31.31 -19.86
N THR A 23 -6.98 31.96 -19.43
CA THR A 23 -7.30 32.18 -18.02
C THR A 23 -8.70 31.69 -17.74
N GLU A 24 -8.81 30.82 -16.74
CA GLU A 24 -10.09 30.37 -16.24
C GLU A 24 -10.78 31.49 -15.46
N ILE A 25 -12.03 31.75 -15.83
CA ILE A 25 -12.91 32.71 -15.16
C ILE A 25 -14.16 31.96 -14.71
N ILE A 26 -14.56 32.22 -13.47
CA ILE A 26 -15.85 31.76 -12.91
C ILE A 26 -16.70 32.99 -12.66
N THR A 27 -17.94 32.97 -13.14
CA THR A 27 -18.89 34.06 -12.95
C THR A 27 -20.21 33.57 -12.38
N TYR A 28 -20.85 34.44 -11.60
CA TYR A 28 -22.22 34.27 -11.13
C TYR A 28 -23.06 35.43 -11.66
N ASN A 29 -24.36 35.19 -11.83
CA ASN A 29 -25.39 36.09 -12.36
C ASN A 29 -25.25 36.44 -13.86
N ARG A 30 -24.12 36.98 -14.32
CA ARG A 30 -23.90 37.34 -15.73
C ARG A 30 -22.48 37.03 -16.21
N TRP A 31 -22.36 36.56 -17.45
CA TRP A 31 -21.08 36.29 -18.10
C TRP A 31 -20.33 37.59 -18.45
N ILE A 32 -18.99 37.53 -18.52
CA ILE A 32 -18.13 38.72 -18.72
C ILE A 32 -18.39 39.46 -20.05
N GLU A 33 -18.84 38.76 -21.10
CA GLU A 33 -19.16 39.37 -22.40
C GLU A 33 -20.60 39.88 -22.51
N GLU A 34 -21.48 39.50 -21.57
CA GLU A 34 -22.87 40.00 -21.52
C GLU A 34 -22.97 41.40 -20.92
N GLY A 35 -21.90 41.90 -20.32
CA GLY A 35 -21.83 43.19 -19.65
C GLY A 35 -22.75 43.29 -18.42
N ILE A 36 -23.23 44.49 -18.12
CA ILE A 36 -24.14 44.77 -16.98
C ILE A 36 -25.59 44.90 -17.48
N ALA A 37 -26.56 44.61 -16.61
CA ALA A 37 -27.98 44.64 -16.94
C ALA A 37 -28.44 46.02 -17.46
N VAL A 38 -29.18 46.02 -18.56
CA VAL A 38 -29.75 47.24 -19.17
C VAL A 38 -30.89 47.74 -18.28
N GLY A 39 -30.67 48.82 -17.54
CA GLY A 39 -31.66 49.44 -16.64
C GLY A 39 -31.53 49.07 -15.14
N GLY A 40 -30.51 48.31 -14.75
CA GLY A 40 -30.22 47.94 -13.36
C GLY A 40 -29.11 48.79 -12.70
N ARG A 41 -28.73 48.44 -11.46
CA ARG A 41 -27.58 49.05 -10.78
C ARG A 41 -26.29 48.70 -11.54
N LYS A 42 -25.43 49.69 -11.78
CA LYS A 42 -24.18 49.53 -12.58
C LYS A 42 -23.00 49.01 -11.76
N ASP A 43 -23.23 48.18 -10.75
CA ASP A 43 -22.17 47.66 -9.88
C ASP A 43 -21.67 46.30 -10.38
N VAL A 44 -20.37 46.04 -10.28
CA VAL A 44 -19.72 44.74 -10.55
C VAL A 44 -18.85 44.36 -9.36
N VAL A 45 -18.86 43.08 -8.99
CA VAL A 45 -17.98 42.53 -7.95
C VAL A 45 -16.90 41.68 -8.61
N ILE A 46 -15.63 42.03 -8.39
CA ILE A 46 -14.47 41.28 -8.90
C ILE A 46 -13.75 40.65 -7.71
N VAL A 47 -13.59 39.33 -7.74
CA VAL A 47 -12.86 38.56 -6.73
C VAL A 47 -11.46 38.22 -7.27
N ILE A 48 -10.44 38.88 -6.72
CA ILE A 48 -9.03 38.59 -7.00
C ILE A 48 -8.51 37.58 -5.98
N THR A 49 -8.18 36.39 -6.49
CA THR A 49 -7.69 35.26 -5.69
C THR A 49 -6.31 35.53 -5.06
N GLY A 50 -5.96 34.77 -4.02
CA GLY A 50 -4.62 34.68 -3.45
C GLY A 50 -3.77 33.57 -4.10
N ASN A 51 -2.55 33.34 -3.64
CA ASN A 51 -1.67 32.28 -4.14
C ASN A 51 -1.80 31.00 -3.29
N PRO A 52 -2.19 29.83 -3.85
CA PRO A 52 -2.47 29.55 -5.27
C PRO A 52 -3.77 30.15 -5.82
N GLY A 53 -3.67 30.88 -6.94
CA GLY A 53 -4.79 31.54 -7.62
C GLY A 53 -5.66 30.65 -8.50
N VAL A 54 -6.20 29.57 -7.94
CA VAL A 54 -7.18 28.69 -8.60
C VAL A 54 -8.61 29.17 -8.28
N PRO A 55 -9.40 29.64 -9.27
CA PRO A 55 -10.75 30.18 -9.03
C PRO A 55 -11.71 29.21 -8.35
N ASP A 56 -11.60 27.91 -8.64
CA ASP A 56 -12.51 26.87 -8.11
C ASP A 56 -12.54 26.82 -6.57
N PHE A 57 -11.50 27.27 -5.86
CA PHE A 57 -11.51 27.33 -4.38
C PHE A 57 -12.52 28.36 -3.82
N TYR A 58 -12.98 29.32 -4.61
CA TYR A 58 -13.78 30.45 -4.14
C TYR A 58 -15.29 30.26 -4.36
N LYS A 59 -15.73 29.08 -4.83
CA LYS A 59 -17.16 28.82 -5.13
C LYS A 59 -18.07 28.99 -3.93
N ASP A 60 -17.76 28.33 -2.82
CA ASP A 60 -18.57 28.40 -1.59
C ASP A 60 -18.68 29.84 -1.08
N PHE A 61 -17.60 30.61 -1.19
CA PHE A 61 -17.55 32.02 -0.83
C PHE A 61 -18.41 32.87 -1.78
N ALA A 62 -18.28 32.67 -3.09
CA ALA A 62 -19.01 33.42 -4.11
C ALA A 62 -20.51 33.12 -4.13
N GLU A 63 -20.93 31.90 -3.80
CA GLU A 63 -22.33 31.54 -3.62
C GLU A 63 -22.98 32.33 -2.49
N GLN A 64 -22.26 32.58 -1.38
CA GLN A 64 -22.76 33.45 -0.33
C GLN A 64 -22.83 34.92 -0.75
N LEU A 65 -21.90 35.38 -1.59
CA LEU A 65 -22.00 36.72 -2.19
C LEU A 65 -23.25 36.81 -3.07
N GLN A 66 -23.46 35.83 -3.95
CA GLN A 66 -24.63 35.77 -4.82
C GLN A 66 -25.93 35.83 -4.02
N ALA A 67 -26.01 35.09 -2.91
CA ALA A 67 -27.18 35.08 -2.03
C ALA A 67 -27.44 36.42 -1.30
N LYS A 68 -26.44 37.30 -1.19
CA LYS A 68 -26.53 38.59 -0.49
C LYS A 68 -26.65 39.80 -1.42
N LEU A 69 -26.25 39.64 -2.66
CA LEU A 69 -26.21 40.73 -3.64
C LEU A 69 -27.47 40.73 -4.52
N PRO A 70 -27.85 41.90 -5.05
CA PRO A 70 -28.91 41.98 -6.05
C PRO A 70 -28.57 41.08 -7.25
N SER A 71 -29.59 40.43 -7.79
CA SER A 71 -29.46 39.40 -8.82
C SER A 71 -28.89 39.96 -10.15
N GLU A 72 -28.98 41.27 -10.36
CA GLU A 72 -28.41 41.99 -11.49
C GLU A 72 -26.91 42.30 -11.35
N VAL A 73 -26.31 42.15 -10.17
CA VAL A 73 -24.90 42.45 -9.89
C VAL A 73 -24.04 41.23 -10.25
N PRO A 74 -23.18 41.31 -11.29
CA PRO A 74 -22.27 40.23 -11.61
C PRO A 74 -21.17 40.05 -10.57
N ILE A 75 -20.79 38.79 -10.33
CA ILE A 75 -19.63 38.42 -9.50
C ILE A 75 -18.65 37.64 -10.38
N TRP A 76 -17.44 38.17 -10.56
CA TRP A 76 -16.41 37.62 -11.44
C TRP A 76 -15.16 37.24 -10.65
N ILE A 77 -14.78 35.96 -10.69
CA ILE A 77 -13.62 35.42 -9.99
C ILE A 77 -12.47 35.28 -10.98
N ILE A 78 -11.34 35.94 -10.69
CA ILE A 78 -10.14 35.91 -11.53
C ILE A 78 -8.97 35.21 -10.83
N GLY A 79 -8.46 34.17 -11.49
CA GLY A 79 -7.30 33.40 -11.07
C GLY A 79 -5.96 34.09 -11.34
N HIS A 80 -4.87 33.41 -10.99
CA HIS A 80 -3.52 33.80 -11.39
C HIS A 80 -3.11 33.11 -12.69
N THR A 81 -2.23 33.76 -13.45
CA THR A 81 -1.88 33.30 -14.80
C THR A 81 -1.23 31.93 -14.76
N GLY A 82 -1.86 30.95 -15.43
CA GLY A 82 -1.38 29.57 -15.50
C GLY A 82 -1.41 28.77 -14.18
N HIS A 83 -2.23 29.18 -13.21
CA HIS A 83 -2.48 28.41 -11.98
C HIS A 83 -3.56 27.33 -12.16
N THR A 84 -4.23 27.28 -13.31
CA THR A 84 -5.21 26.24 -13.68
C THR A 84 -4.62 25.31 -14.74
N LYS A 85 -5.12 24.07 -14.80
CA LYS A 85 -4.69 23.11 -15.82
C LYS A 85 -5.15 23.62 -17.20
N PRO A 86 -4.32 23.53 -18.26
CA PRO A 86 -4.78 23.87 -19.61
C PRO A 86 -5.93 22.96 -20.03
N PRO A 87 -6.87 23.45 -20.86
CA PRO A 87 -7.92 22.62 -21.45
C PRO A 87 -7.33 21.39 -22.15
N ASP A 88 -7.95 20.22 -21.96
CA ASP A 88 -7.41 18.94 -22.48
C ASP A 88 -7.30 18.91 -24.01
N ASN A 89 -8.14 19.68 -24.70
CA ASN A 89 -8.11 19.85 -26.16
C ASN A 89 -6.97 20.76 -26.65
N LEU A 90 -6.29 21.49 -25.75
CA LEU A 90 -5.22 22.44 -26.07
C LEU A 90 -4.10 22.40 -25.00
N PRO A 91 -3.37 21.28 -24.84
CA PRO A 91 -2.39 21.11 -23.76
C PRO A 91 -1.18 22.06 -23.87
N ASN A 92 -0.90 22.60 -25.06
CA ASN A 92 0.16 23.58 -25.32
C ASN A 92 -0.35 25.03 -25.36
N SER A 93 -1.54 25.30 -24.81
CA SER A 93 -2.14 26.65 -24.82
C SER A 93 -1.42 27.67 -23.94
N TYR A 94 -0.60 27.21 -22.98
CA TYR A 94 0.20 28.09 -22.14
C TYR A 94 1.56 28.42 -22.75
N PRO A 95 1.92 29.71 -22.85
CA PRO A 95 3.28 30.13 -23.22
C PRO A 95 4.36 29.45 -22.36
N ASP A 96 5.51 29.12 -22.95
CA ASP A 96 6.59 28.46 -22.23
C ASP A 96 7.20 29.36 -21.15
N THR A 97 7.51 28.76 -20.00
CA THR A 97 8.04 29.48 -18.84
C THR A 97 9.46 30.04 -19.04
N LYS A 98 10.25 29.54 -20.00
CA LYS A 98 11.59 30.08 -20.28
C LYS A 98 11.51 31.35 -21.15
N SER A 99 10.69 31.33 -22.20
CA SER A 99 10.55 32.48 -23.11
C SER A 99 9.57 33.54 -22.61
N ALA A 100 8.50 33.13 -21.91
CA ALA A 100 7.42 34.01 -21.49
C ALA A 100 7.28 34.12 -19.96
N ARG A 101 8.41 34.05 -19.22
CA ARG A 101 8.42 34.21 -17.75
C ARG A 101 7.69 35.47 -17.28
N HIS A 102 7.86 36.58 -18.01
CA HIS A 102 7.28 37.88 -17.70
C HIS A 102 5.74 37.91 -17.67
N LEU A 103 5.08 36.86 -18.18
CA LEU A 103 3.63 36.70 -18.14
C LEU A 103 3.12 36.03 -16.84
N TYR A 104 4.01 35.35 -16.11
CA TYR A 104 3.70 34.56 -14.93
C TYR A 104 4.27 35.15 -13.62
N ASP A 105 5.18 36.12 -13.72
CA ASP A 105 5.69 36.83 -12.56
C ASP A 105 4.66 37.78 -11.94
N LEU A 106 5.05 38.45 -10.85
CA LEU A 106 4.19 39.37 -10.11
C LEU A 106 3.71 40.55 -10.97
N LYS A 107 4.58 41.13 -11.81
CA LYS A 107 4.23 42.27 -12.67
C LYS A 107 3.35 41.84 -13.83
N GLY A 108 3.63 40.69 -14.43
CA GLY A 108 2.81 40.06 -15.46
C GLY A 108 1.40 39.78 -14.96
N ASN A 109 1.27 39.26 -13.75
CA ASN A 109 -0.04 39.08 -13.12
C ASN A 109 -0.76 40.40 -12.89
N LEU A 110 -0.10 41.46 -12.39
CA LEU A 110 -0.73 42.77 -12.23
C LEU A 110 -1.26 43.30 -13.58
N LYS A 111 -0.42 43.30 -14.63
CA LYS A 111 -0.82 43.71 -15.98
C LYS A 111 -2.02 42.92 -16.48
N HIS A 112 -2.00 41.60 -16.27
CA HIS A 112 -3.11 40.74 -16.66
C HIS A 112 -4.46 41.14 -16.03
N LYS A 113 -4.47 41.61 -14.78
CA LYS A 113 -5.70 42.09 -14.10
C LYS A 113 -6.12 43.47 -14.63
N ILE A 114 -5.18 44.34 -14.97
CA ILE A 114 -5.45 45.63 -15.63
C ILE A 114 -6.13 45.39 -16.98
N GLU A 115 -5.56 44.53 -17.83
CA GLU A 115 -6.13 44.19 -19.14
C GLU A 115 -7.52 43.57 -19.02
N PHE A 116 -7.74 42.68 -18.04
CA PHE A 116 -9.07 42.12 -17.79
C PHE A 116 -10.10 43.21 -17.49
N ILE A 117 -9.78 44.16 -16.60
CA ILE A 117 -10.70 45.24 -16.24
C ILE A 117 -10.97 46.16 -17.43
N LYS A 118 -9.94 46.54 -18.18
CA LYS A 118 -10.07 47.41 -19.36
C LYS A 118 -10.88 46.75 -20.48
N GLN A 119 -10.73 45.44 -20.66
CA GLN A 119 -11.37 44.70 -21.75
C GLN A 119 -12.84 44.34 -21.44
N TYR A 120 -13.13 43.87 -20.22
CA TYR A 120 -14.43 43.24 -19.93
C TYR A 120 -15.35 44.06 -19.03
N VAL A 121 -14.82 44.99 -18.22
CA VAL A 121 -15.67 45.75 -17.30
C VAL A 121 -16.19 47.02 -18.01
N PRO A 122 -17.52 47.20 -18.18
CA PRO A 122 -18.09 48.36 -18.89
C PRO A 122 -17.64 49.70 -18.29
N ALA A 123 -17.32 50.69 -19.13
CA ALA A 123 -16.69 51.95 -18.71
C ALA A 123 -17.48 52.74 -17.65
N ASP A 124 -18.80 52.60 -17.61
CA ASP A 124 -19.72 53.22 -16.67
C ASP A 124 -20.02 52.38 -15.42
N ALA A 125 -19.36 51.23 -15.27
CA ALA A 125 -19.51 50.34 -14.13
C ALA A 125 -18.78 50.88 -12.89
N ARG A 126 -19.43 50.71 -11.74
CA ARG A 126 -18.91 50.88 -10.39
C ARG A 126 -18.31 49.56 -9.91
N ILE A 127 -17.05 49.57 -9.52
CA ILE A 127 -16.29 48.34 -9.23
C ILE A 127 -16.13 48.15 -7.72
N HIS A 128 -16.53 46.97 -7.23
CA HIS A 128 -16.18 46.47 -5.91
C HIS A 128 -15.17 45.35 -6.06
N ILE A 129 -13.99 45.48 -5.44
CA ILE A 129 -12.94 44.47 -5.55
C ILE A 129 -12.82 43.73 -4.22
N ILE A 130 -13.00 42.42 -4.23
CA ILE A 130 -12.68 41.55 -3.10
C ILE A 130 -11.34 40.91 -3.41
N ALA A 131 -10.42 40.94 -2.45
CA ALA A 131 -9.06 40.50 -2.66
C ALA A 131 -8.59 39.63 -1.50
N HIS A 132 -8.04 38.46 -1.79
CA HIS A 132 -7.51 37.56 -0.74
C HIS A 132 -5.99 37.46 -0.82
N SER A 133 -5.29 37.54 0.32
CA SER A 133 -3.84 37.32 0.40
C SER A 133 -3.11 38.24 -0.58
N ILE A 134 -2.29 37.69 -1.49
CA ILE A 134 -1.54 38.47 -2.48
C ILE A 134 -2.45 39.23 -3.45
N GLY A 135 -3.70 38.76 -3.63
CA GLY A 135 -4.76 39.49 -4.30
C GLY A 135 -4.91 40.93 -3.79
N SER A 136 -4.66 41.14 -2.50
CA SER A 136 -4.72 42.46 -1.87
C SER A 136 -3.61 43.39 -2.38
N TRP A 137 -2.40 42.86 -2.57
CA TRP A 137 -1.30 43.62 -3.15
C TRP A 137 -1.60 44.00 -4.60
N PHE A 138 -2.15 43.07 -5.40
CA PHE A 138 -2.60 43.39 -6.76
C PHE A 138 -3.67 44.48 -6.74
N THR A 139 -4.67 44.36 -5.86
CA THR A 139 -5.78 45.31 -5.75
C THR A 139 -5.33 46.71 -5.40
N ILE A 140 -4.42 46.85 -4.44
CA ILE A 140 -3.84 48.16 -4.11
C ILE A 140 -3.11 48.73 -5.34
N ASN A 141 -2.28 47.94 -6.02
CA ASN A 141 -1.52 48.42 -7.18
C ASN A 141 -2.39 48.70 -8.42
N LEU A 142 -3.58 48.10 -8.54
CA LEU A 142 -4.57 48.48 -9.56
C LEU A 142 -5.05 49.93 -9.40
N LEU A 143 -5.04 50.47 -8.18
CA LEU A 143 -5.45 51.85 -7.92
C LEU A 143 -4.45 52.90 -8.43
N ARG A 144 -3.27 52.48 -8.89
CA ARG A 144 -2.34 53.38 -9.60
C ARG A 144 -2.88 53.80 -10.97
N GLU A 145 -3.71 52.97 -11.58
CA GLU A 145 -4.37 53.26 -12.85
C GLU A 145 -5.59 54.13 -12.59
N THR A 146 -5.53 55.42 -12.91
CA THR A 146 -6.62 56.38 -12.66
C THR A 146 -7.95 55.93 -13.26
N GLU A 147 -7.92 55.39 -14.49
CA GLU A 147 -9.08 54.82 -15.19
C GLU A 147 -9.80 53.71 -14.39
N ILE A 148 -9.06 52.95 -13.58
CA ILE A 148 -9.62 51.90 -12.73
C ILE A 148 -9.98 52.51 -11.37
N ALA A 149 -9.08 53.28 -10.78
CA ALA A 149 -9.24 53.86 -9.46
C ALA A 149 -10.52 54.69 -9.36
N ASP A 150 -10.83 55.52 -10.34
CA ASP A 150 -12.01 56.41 -10.33
C ASP A 150 -13.34 55.63 -10.34
N ARG A 151 -13.34 54.42 -10.89
CA ARG A 151 -14.50 53.52 -10.95
C ARG A 151 -14.62 52.61 -9.73
N VAL A 152 -13.55 52.40 -8.98
CA VAL A 152 -13.55 51.58 -7.77
C VAL A 152 -14.26 52.31 -6.62
N VAL A 153 -15.34 51.68 -6.13
CA VAL A 153 -16.12 52.14 -4.99
C VAL A 153 -15.46 51.73 -3.69
N LYS A 154 -15.13 50.44 -3.54
CA LYS A 154 -14.52 49.88 -2.33
C LYS A 154 -13.71 48.62 -2.65
N CYS A 155 -12.61 48.44 -1.94
CA CYS A 155 -11.75 47.26 -1.96
C CYS A 155 -11.83 46.53 -0.61
N TYR A 156 -12.23 45.27 -0.62
CA TYR A 156 -12.36 44.40 0.55
C TYR A 156 -11.16 43.43 0.59
N LEU A 157 -10.13 43.80 1.35
CA LEU A 157 -8.86 43.10 1.44
C LEU A 157 -8.88 42.10 2.60
N LEU A 158 -8.94 40.80 2.27
CA LEU A 158 -9.04 39.69 3.20
C LEU A 158 -7.65 39.07 3.41
N PHE A 159 -7.20 39.03 4.66
CA PHE A 159 -5.88 38.53 5.07
C PHE A 159 -4.74 39.16 4.23
N PRO A 160 -4.61 40.50 4.23
CA PRO A 160 -3.89 41.23 3.19
C PRO A 160 -2.36 41.10 3.25
N THR A 161 -1.76 40.33 2.35
CA THR A 161 -0.29 40.19 2.24
C THR A 161 0.30 41.29 1.36
N ILE A 162 0.35 42.50 1.91
CA ILE A 162 0.70 43.73 1.18
C ILE A 162 2.12 44.25 1.49
N GLU A 163 2.76 43.70 2.52
CA GLU A 163 4.11 44.07 2.98
C GLU A 163 4.79 42.89 3.69
N ARG A 164 6.11 42.97 3.86
CA ARG A 164 6.96 42.09 4.68
C ARG A 164 6.63 40.60 4.55
N MET A 165 6.32 40.13 3.33
CA MET A 165 5.76 38.79 3.13
C MET A 165 6.77 37.69 3.49
N ALA A 166 8.03 37.85 3.09
CA ALA A 166 9.12 36.91 3.39
C ALA A 166 9.53 36.88 4.87
N GLU A 167 9.28 37.95 5.62
CA GLU A 167 9.63 38.08 7.05
C GLU A 167 8.57 37.42 7.96
N SER A 168 7.34 37.28 7.46
CA SER A 168 6.26 36.60 8.17
C SER A 168 6.65 35.17 8.58
N PRO A 169 6.09 34.61 9.67
CA PRO A 169 6.34 33.23 10.07
C PRO A 169 6.19 32.21 8.92
N THR A 170 5.10 32.31 8.15
CA THR A 170 4.87 31.40 7.02
C THR A 170 5.79 31.72 5.83
N GLY A 171 6.12 32.99 5.58
CA GLY A 171 7.07 33.39 4.55
C GLY A 171 8.49 32.87 4.80
N ARG A 172 8.96 32.91 6.06
CA ARG A 172 10.25 32.32 6.46
C ARG A 172 10.28 30.81 6.28
N PHE A 173 9.19 30.12 6.59
CA PHE A 173 9.07 28.68 6.34
C PHE A 173 9.08 28.36 4.84
N LEU A 174 8.29 29.10 4.05
CA LEU A 174 8.21 28.91 2.60
C LEU A 174 9.58 29.13 1.94
N THR A 175 10.27 30.22 2.28
CA THR A 175 11.58 30.58 1.70
C THR A 175 12.71 29.68 2.21
N GLY A 176 12.71 29.34 3.50
CA GLY A 176 13.76 28.54 4.13
C GLY A 176 13.72 27.06 3.76
N ILE A 177 12.52 26.52 3.48
CA ILE A 177 12.32 25.08 3.28
C ILE A 177 11.66 24.80 1.94
N VAL A 178 10.41 25.22 1.77
CA VAL A 178 9.55 24.76 0.65
C VAL A 178 10.13 25.14 -0.71
N LEU A 179 10.57 26.39 -0.89
CA LEU A 179 11.14 26.85 -2.16
C LEU A 179 12.49 26.19 -2.48
N ARG A 180 13.24 25.73 -1.47
CA ARG A 180 14.51 25.00 -1.68
C ARG A 180 14.27 23.59 -2.21
N ILE A 181 13.16 22.97 -1.83
CA ILE A 181 12.76 21.62 -2.26
C ILE A 181 11.71 21.65 -3.38
N ALA A 182 11.33 22.82 -3.91
CA ALA A 182 10.27 22.95 -4.90
C ALA A 182 10.49 22.08 -6.16
N ALA A 183 11.75 21.92 -6.60
CA ALA A 183 12.08 21.02 -7.70
C ALA A 183 11.70 19.55 -7.42
N VAL A 184 11.89 19.10 -6.17
CA VAL A 184 11.50 17.76 -5.71
C VAL A 184 9.98 17.65 -5.64
N ILE A 185 9.29 18.66 -5.11
CA ILE A 185 7.82 18.68 -5.03
C ILE A 185 7.20 18.61 -6.43
N ILE A 186 7.74 19.36 -7.40
CA ILE A 186 7.29 19.32 -8.81
C ILE A 186 7.54 17.95 -9.44
N PHE A 187 8.69 17.33 -9.15
CA PHE A 187 8.99 15.97 -9.62
C PHE A 187 8.01 14.93 -9.03
N LEU A 188 7.68 15.03 -7.75
CA LEU A 188 6.68 14.15 -7.11
C LEU A 188 5.28 14.38 -7.67
N SER A 189 4.92 15.63 -7.96
CA SER A 189 3.69 16.00 -8.65
C SER A 189 3.61 15.35 -10.05
N TRP A 190 4.71 15.33 -10.80
CA TRP A 190 4.78 14.60 -12.07
C TRP A 190 4.57 13.10 -11.89
N ILE A 191 5.20 12.46 -10.89
CA ILE A 191 4.94 11.04 -10.56
C ILE A 191 3.46 10.81 -10.23
N PHE A 192 2.83 11.71 -9.47
CA PHE A 192 1.42 11.61 -9.10
C PHE A 192 0.50 11.61 -10.33
N THR A 193 0.85 12.33 -11.39
CA THR A 193 0.08 12.30 -12.66
C THR A 193 0.14 10.97 -13.40
N LEU A 194 1.09 10.08 -13.09
CA LEU A 194 1.16 8.73 -13.67
C LEU A 194 0.07 7.79 -13.15
N LEU A 195 -0.62 8.17 -12.06
CA LEU A 195 -1.73 7.39 -11.49
C LEU A 195 -3.03 7.61 -12.30
N PRO A 196 -3.92 6.62 -12.41
CA PRO A 196 -5.25 6.82 -13.00
C PRO A 196 -6.04 7.93 -12.27
N TYR A 197 -6.84 8.70 -13.00
CA TYR A 197 -7.60 9.83 -12.45
C TYR A 197 -8.43 9.47 -11.21
N LEU A 198 -9.09 8.30 -11.23
CA LEU A 198 -9.86 7.80 -10.09
C LEU A 198 -9.00 7.67 -8.82
N LEU A 199 -7.78 7.14 -8.95
CA LEU A 199 -6.87 6.98 -7.83
C LEU A 199 -6.35 8.33 -7.35
N GLN A 200 -6.03 9.26 -8.26
CA GLN A 200 -5.67 10.62 -7.89
C GLN A 200 -6.80 11.28 -7.07
N ALA A 201 -8.05 11.19 -7.54
CA ALA A 201 -9.22 11.75 -6.86
C ALA A 201 -9.45 11.11 -5.48
N VAL A 202 -9.31 9.80 -5.36
CA VAL A 202 -9.43 9.09 -4.07
C VAL A 202 -8.33 9.54 -3.11
N LEU A 203 -7.07 9.61 -3.55
CA LEU A 203 -5.96 10.04 -2.68
C LEU A 203 -6.15 11.47 -2.18
N ILE A 204 -6.60 12.37 -3.05
CA ILE A 204 -6.93 13.75 -2.66
C ILE A 204 -8.11 13.79 -1.68
N ARG A 205 -9.14 12.98 -1.88
CA ARG A 205 -10.28 12.90 -0.93
C ARG A 205 -9.86 12.37 0.43
N VAL A 206 -9.05 11.32 0.45
CA VAL A 206 -8.50 10.74 1.69
C VAL A 206 -7.63 11.77 2.41
N PHE A 207 -6.74 12.45 1.69
CA PHE A 207 -5.97 13.56 2.24
C PHE A 207 -6.89 14.66 2.79
N GLY A 208 -7.93 15.03 2.03
CA GLY A 208 -8.91 16.04 2.43
C GLY A 208 -9.61 15.72 3.74
N LEU A 209 -9.90 14.46 4.04
CA LEU A 209 -10.50 14.05 5.32
C LEU A 209 -9.62 14.41 6.53
N PHE A 210 -8.29 14.33 6.41
CA PHE A 210 -7.37 14.63 7.52
C PHE A 210 -7.13 16.13 7.71
N TYR A 211 -7.28 16.93 6.64
CA TYR A 211 -7.01 18.37 6.66
C TYR A 211 -8.26 19.25 6.59
N GLY A 212 -9.45 18.63 6.59
CA GLY A 212 -10.74 19.33 6.55
C GLY A 212 -11.07 19.94 5.19
N ILE A 213 -10.54 19.38 4.09
CA ILE A 213 -10.84 19.84 2.72
C ILE A 213 -12.10 19.11 2.22
N PRO A 214 -13.15 19.83 1.80
CA PRO A 214 -14.39 19.25 1.33
C PRO A 214 -14.24 18.43 0.04
N ALA A 215 -15.06 17.37 -0.11
CA ALA A 215 -15.00 16.49 -1.27
C ALA A 215 -15.27 17.21 -2.60
N HIS A 216 -16.12 18.24 -2.63
CA HIS A 216 -16.40 19.00 -3.86
C HIS A 216 -15.19 19.84 -4.32
N GLN A 217 -14.22 20.12 -3.45
CA GLN A 217 -12.99 20.83 -3.80
C GLN A 217 -11.91 19.91 -4.39
N THR A 218 -12.16 18.60 -4.50
CA THR A 218 -11.20 17.63 -5.10
C THR A 218 -10.69 18.10 -6.46
N GLY A 219 -11.57 18.63 -7.31
CA GLY A 219 -11.19 19.13 -8.64
C GLY A 219 -10.21 20.31 -8.58
N ALA A 220 -10.40 21.25 -7.65
CA ALA A 220 -9.52 22.39 -7.46
C ALA A 220 -8.12 21.96 -6.98
N VAL A 221 -8.07 21.00 -6.05
CA VAL A 221 -6.80 20.45 -5.55
C VAL A 221 -6.06 19.67 -6.65
N LEU A 222 -6.78 18.89 -7.47
CA LEU A 222 -6.17 18.18 -8.61
C LEU A 222 -5.53 19.13 -9.62
N GLN A 223 -6.15 20.29 -9.87
CA GLN A 223 -5.54 21.33 -10.71
C GLN A 223 -4.26 21.89 -10.08
N LEU A 224 -4.32 22.21 -8.77
CA LEU A 224 -3.19 22.77 -8.03
C LEU A 224 -1.97 21.84 -8.03
N VAL A 225 -2.18 20.54 -7.79
CA VAL A 225 -1.09 19.56 -7.67
C VAL A 225 -0.57 19.08 -9.03
N HIS A 226 -1.12 19.56 -10.15
CA HIS A 226 -0.61 19.24 -11.47
C HIS A 226 0.72 19.97 -11.74
N PRO A 227 1.73 19.34 -12.36
CA PRO A 227 3.09 19.90 -12.44
C PRO A 227 3.16 21.22 -13.21
N ILE A 228 2.30 21.40 -14.22
CA ILE A 228 2.22 22.63 -15.03
C ILE A 228 1.78 23.85 -14.19
N PRO A 229 0.61 23.84 -13.51
CA PRO A 229 0.24 24.87 -12.54
C PRO A 229 1.23 25.04 -11.39
N LEU A 230 1.65 23.93 -10.79
CA LEU A 230 2.47 23.94 -9.57
C LEU A 230 3.81 24.66 -9.78
N LYS A 231 4.43 24.50 -10.95
CA LYS A 231 5.65 25.24 -11.32
C LYS A 231 5.43 26.75 -11.36
N ARG A 232 4.27 27.22 -11.84
CA ARG A 232 3.94 28.65 -11.98
C ARG A 232 3.55 29.26 -10.63
N ILE A 233 2.83 28.50 -9.81
CA ILE A 233 2.56 28.83 -8.40
C ILE A 233 3.87 29.11 -7.66
N PHE A 234 4.86 28.22 -7.77
CA PHE A 234 6.17 28.45 -7.12
C PHE A 234 6.96 29.60 -7.75
N LEU A 235 6.81 29.86 -9.04
CA LEU A 235 7.45 30.99 -9.72
C LEU A 235 6.90 32.31 -9.18
N LEU A 236 5.58 32.46 -9.14
CA LEU A 236 4.93 33.64 -8.57
C LEU A 236 5.28 33.78 -7.09
N ALA A 237 5.21 32.70 -6.30
CA ALA A 237 5.55 32.72 -4.88
C ALA A 237 6.99 33.20 -4.64
N LYS A 238 7.95 32.81 -5.48
CA LYS A 238 9.33 33.29 -5.37
C LYS A 238 9.43 34.80 -5.62
N ASP A 239 8.72 35.31 -6.61
CA ASP A 239 8.74 36.73 -6.96
C ASP A 239 8.00 37.57 -5.90
N GLU A 240 6.90 37.07 -5.34
CA GLU A 240 6.18 37.64 -4.19
C GLU A 240 7.11 37.87 -3.00
N MET A 241 7.87 36.84 -2.59
CA MET A 241 8.81 36.93 -1.46
C MET A 241 9.91 37.98 -1.69
N ILE A 242 10.26 38.26 -2.95
CA ILE A 242 11.33 39.21 -3.30
C ILE A 242 10.80 40.64 -3.38
N LEU A 243 9.57 40.83 -3.88
CA LEU A 243 9.06 42.15 -4.25
C LEU A 243 8.08 42.74 -3.22
N VAL A 244 7.35 41.90 -2.46
CA VAL A 244 6.36 42.36 -1.46
C VAL A 244 7.05 42.58 -0.12
N LYS A 245 7.78 43.69 -0.03
CA LYS A 245 8.62 44.05 1.13
C LYS A 245 8.05 45.18 1.96
N GLU A 246 7.73 46.30 1.34
CA GLU A 246 7.34 47.53 2.06
C GLU A 246 5.92 47.94 1.70
N LEU A 247 5.24 48.55 2.66
CA LEU A 247 3.94 49.17 2.45
C LEU A 247 4.11 50.47 1.64
N ASP A 248 3.31 50.65 0.59
CA ASP A 248 3.28 51.92 -0.14
C ASP A 248 2.41 52.93 0.62
N ASP A 249 3.04 53.66 1.54
CA ASP A 249 2.38 54.61 2.41
C ASP A 249 1.65 55.72 1.62
N ASN A 250 2.15 56.12 0.44
CA ASN A 250 1.53 57.14 -0.41
C ASN A 250 0.23 56.62 -1.03
N LEU A 251 0.27 55.42 -1.60
CA LEU A 251 -0.89 54.83 -2.28
C LEU A 251 -1.99 54.47 -1.28
N ILE A 252 -1.61 53.97 -0.09
CA ILE A 252 -2.56 53.77 1.01
C ILE A 252 -3.17 55.10 1.45
N SER A 253 -2.35 56.14 1.66
CA SER A 253 -2.86 57.46 2.07
C SER A 253 -3.86 58.04 1.07
N GLN A 254 -3.56 57.94 -0.22
CA GLN A 254 -4.40 58.46 -1.30
C GLN A 254 -5.75 57.75 -1.39
N HIS A 255 -5.78 56.45 -1.11
CA HIS A 255 -6.98 55.63 -1.33
C HIS A 255 -7.58 55.00 -0.07
N LYS A 256 -7.10 55.34 1.14
CA LYS A 256 -7.55 54.73 2.41
C LYS A 256 -9.08 54.72 2.59
N GLY A 257 -9.79 55.73 2.08
CA GLY A 257 -11.26 55.77 2.12
C GLY A 257 -11.95 54.65 1.33
N LYS A 258 -11.29 54.11 0.30
CA LYS A 258 -11.76 53.00 -0.51
C LYS A 258 -11.39 51.63 0.06
N LEU A 259 -10.47 51.56 1.03
CA LEU A 259 -9.96 50.28 1.54
C LEU A 259 -10.79 49.81 2.74
N PHE A 260 -11.05 48.50 2.79
CA PHE A 260 -11.51 47.76 3.96
C PHE A 260 -10.54 46.60 4.16
N LEU A 261 -9.90 46.48 5.32
CA LEU A 261 -8.89 45.45 5.58
C LEU A 261 -9.34 44.53 6.71
N TYR A 262 -9.20 43.22 6.50
CA TYR A 262 -9.62 42.20 7.46
C TYR A 262 -8.48 41.24 7.78
N TYR A 263 -7.90 41.38 8.96
CA TYR A 263 -6.76 40.59 9.45
C TYR A 263 -7.23 39.43 10.34
N GLY A 264 -6.49 38.33 10.37
CA GLY A 264 -6.72 37.21 11.28
C GLY A 264 -5.77 37.23 12.47
N ALA A 265 -6.28 36.97 13.69
CA ALA A 265 -5.43 36.89 14.89
C ALA A 265 -4.40 35.73 14.84
N ASN A 266 -4.71 34.66 14.10
CA ASN A 266 -3.86 33.47 13.96
C ASN A 266 -3.23 33.34 12.56
N ASP A 267 -3.11 34.46 11.84
CA ASP A 267 -2.56 34.45 10.49
C ASP A 267 -1.01 34.48 10.51
N GLY A 268 -0.39 33.40 10.02
CA GLY A 268 1.06 33.29 9.90
C GLY A 268 1.67 34.06 8.71
N TRP A 269 0.85 34.52 7.76
CA TRP A 269 1.28 35.37 6.64
C TRP A 269 1.18 36.85 6.98
N THR A 270 0.17 37.24 7.75
CA THR A 270 -0.05 38.62 8.21
C THR A 270 -0.20 38.67 9.73
N PRO A 271 0.91 38.59 10.48
CA PRO A 271 0.85 38.60 11.95
C PRO A 271 0.15 39.84 12.50
N ILE A 272 -0.42 39.73 13.71
CA ILE A 272 -1.14 40.83 14.39
C ILE A 272 -0.35 42.15 14.37
N ARG A 273 0.99 42.07 14.53
CA ARG A 273 1.87 43.23 14.47
C ARG A 273 1.71 44.06 13.19
N TYR A 274 1.43 43.44 12.04
CA TYR A 274 1.26 44.16 10.78
C TYR A 274 -0.02 45.01 10.79
N TYR A 275 -1.08 44.50 11.42
CA TYR A 275 -2.31 45.27 11.67
C TYR A 275 -2.06 46.44 12.63
N GLU A 276 -1.32 46.20 13.72
CA GLU A 276 -0.98 47.23 14.71
C GLU A 276 -0.13 48.35 14.09
N ASP A 277 0.92 47.98 13.34
CA ASP A 277 1.77 48.91 12.61
C ASP A 277 0.96 49.75 11.60
N LEU A 278 0.05 49.10 10.86
CA LEU A 278 -0.83 49.79 9.89
C LEU A 278 -1.76 50.79 10.58
N LYS A 279 -2.41 50.42 11.70
CA LYS A 279 -3.29 51.31 12.45
C LYS A 279 -2.53 52.43 13.15
N ALA A 280 -1.28 52.19 13.55
CA ALA A 280 -0.42 53.24 14.09
C ALA A 280 -0.07 54.29 13.02
N LYS A 281 0.23 53.86 11.78
CA LYS A 281 0.51 54.77 10.66
C LYS A 281 -0.74 55.47 10.12
N PHE A 282 -1.87 54.77 10.03
CA PHE A 282 -3.11 55.27 9.46
C PHE A 282 -4.28 55.05 10.44
N PRO A 283 -4.44 55.89 11.48
CA PRO A 283 -5.46 55.69 12.51
C PRO A 283 -6.89 55.57 11.96
N ASP A 284 -7.21 56.35 10.93
CA ASP A 284 -8.55 56.39 10.32
C ASP A 284 -8.79 55.31 9.27
N ILE A 285 -7.84 54.40 9.02
CA ILE A 285 -8.04 53.33 8.06
C ILE A 285 -9.06 52.31 8.59
N ASP A 286 -9.94 51.89 7.70
CA ASP A 286 -11.00 50.91 7.92
C ASP A 286 -10.38 49.50 7.93
N ALA A 287 -9.72 49.15 9.03
CA ALA A 287 -9.07 47.88 9.24
C ALA A 287 -9.54 47.19 10.53
N HIS A 288 -9.82 45.89 10.41
CA HIS A 288 -10.41 45.07 11.46
C HIS A 288 -9.56 43.83 11.74
N LEU A 289 -9.47 43.45 13.02
CA LEU A 289 -8.79 42.24 13.46
C LEU A 289 -9.82 41.18 13.90
N CYS A 290 -9.83 40.05 13.23
CA CYS A 290 -10.69 38.91 13.54
C CYS A 290 -10.08 38.00 14.60
N ARG A 291 -10.79 37.84 15.72
CA ARG A 291 -10.44 36.91 16.81
C ARG A 291 -11.19 35.57 16.78
N ARG A 292 -12.00 35.34 15.74
CA ARG A 292 -12.84 34.13 15.59
C ARG A 292 -12.05 32.89 15.13
N GLY A 293 -10.74 33.01 14.94
CA GLY A 293 -9.88 31.88 14.57
C GLY A 293 -9.93 31.48 13.10
N PHE A 294 -10.46 32.32 12.20
CA PHE A 294 -10.41 32.06 10.77
C PHE A 294 -8.97 31.89 10.28
N GLN A 295 -8.76 30.86 9.46
CA GLN A 295 -7.48 30.58 8.83
C GLN A 295 -7.25 31.51 7.64
N HIS A 296 -5.99 31.82 7.34
CA HIS A 296 -5.60 32.55 6.13
C HIS A 296 -6.20 31.89 4.87
N SER A 297 -6.07 30.57 4.77
CA SER A 297 -6.67 29.75 3.71
C SER A 297 -8.15 29.45 3.95
N PHE A 298 -8.96 30.47 4.27
CA PHE A 298 -10.38 30.30 4.62
C PHE A 298 -11.19 29.55 3.57
N VAL A 299 -10.81 29.71 2.29
CA VAL A 299 -11.43 29.06 1.13
C VAL A 299 -11.40 27.52 1.17
N LEU A 300 -10.49 26.92 1.93
CA LEU A 300 -10.38 25.46 2.08
C LEU A 300 -11.36 24.87 3.09
N LYS A 301 -12.14 25.70 3.79
CA LYS A 301 -13.12 25.27 4.78
C LYS A 301 -14.48 25.91 4.51
N VAL A 302 -15.51 25.09 4.25
CA VAL A 302 -16.87 25.58 3.93
C VAL A 302 -17.38 26.55 4.99
N GLU A 303 -17.22 26.21 6.27
CA GLU A 303 -17.62 27.04 7.40
C GLU A 303 -17.03 28.45 7.34
N HIS A 304 -15.72 28.58 7.09
CA HIS A 304 -15.08 29.89 7.03
C HIS A 304 -15.47 30.65 5.75
N SER A 305 -15.52 29.97 4.59
CA SER A 305 -15.99 30.55 3.33
C SER A 305 -17.39 31.12 3.46
N VAL A 306 -18.29 30.39 4.13
CA VAL A 306 -19.68 30.81 4.31
C VAL A 306 -19.79 32.04 5.20
N GLU A 307 -19.09 32.05 6.33
CA GLU A 307 -19.18 33.18 7.27
C GLU A 307 -18.55 34.46 6.71
N ILE A 308 -17.38 34.36 6.08
CA ILE A 308 -16.71 35.51 5.46
C ILE A 308 -17.52 35.98 4.24
N GLY A 309 -18.07 35.06 3.44
CA GLY A 309 -18.93 35.39 2.30
C GLY A 309 -20.17 36.17 2.70
N LYS A 310 -20.86 35.75 3.77
CA LYS A 310 -22.02 36.49 4.32
C LYS A 310 -21.63 37.88 4.82
N MET A 311 -20.51 38.00 5.53
CA MET A 311 -20.02 39.28 6.05
C MET A 311 -19.71 40.26 4.92
N ILE A 312 -18.91 39.84 3.93
CA ILE A 312 -18.54 40.71 2.80
C ILE A 312 -19.74 41.01 1.91
N GLY A 313 -20.62 40.03 1.68
CA GLY A 313 -21.86 40.23 0.94
C GLY A 313 -22.76 41.29 1.58
N ASN A 314 -22.89 41.28 2.92
CA ASN A 314 -23.63 42.32 3.64
C ASN A 314 -22.99 43.70 3.47
N LEU A 315 -21.66 43.82 3.65
CA LEU A 315 -20.94 45.09 3.50
C LEU A 315 -21.08 45.68 2.08
N ILE A 316 -20.98 44.83 1.06
CA ILE A 316 -21.18 45.26 -0.33
C ILE A 316 -22.64 45.67 -0.54
N SER A 317 -23.61 44.90 -0.03
CA SER A 317 -25.03 45.23 -0.15
C SER A 317 -25.38 46.58 0.49
N GLU A 318 -24.79 46.89 1.66
CA GLU A 318 -24.88 48.20 2.30
C GLU A 318 -24.25 49.32 1.45
N SER A 319 -23.06 49.07 0.90
CA SER A 319 -22.35 50.00 0.01
C SER A 319 -23.14 50.30 -1.29
N ILE A 320 -23.80 49.29 -1.86
CA ILE A 320 -24.67 49.45 -3.03
C ILE A 320 -25.97 50.19 -2.64
N SER A 321 -26.52 49.91 -1.46
CA SER A 321 -27.80 50.49 -1.00
C SER A 321 -27.68 51.93 -0.49
N THR A 322 -26.49 52.38 -0.13
CA THR A 322 -26.21 53.75 0.35
C THR A 322 -26.06 54.79 -0.76
N VAL A 323 -26.27 54.42 -2.03
CA VAL A 323 -26.36 55.37 -3.15
C VAL A 323 -27.66 56.22 -3.00
N PRO A 324 -27.57 57.56 -3.05
CA PRO A 324 -28.64 58.45 -2.63
C PRO A 324 -29.80 58.46 -3.63
N GLY A 325 -30.78 57.58 -3.44
CA GLY A 325 -32.00 57.59 -4.26
C GLY A 325 -33.27 57.02 -3.61
N VAL A 326 -33.18 56.31 -2.49
CA VAL A 326 -34.33 55.50 -1.99
C VAL A 326 -34.65 55.73 -0.51
N LYS A 327 -34.19 56.83 0.10
CA LYS A 327 -34.52 57.13 1.51
C LYS A 327 -35.97 57.62 1.74
N TRP A 328 -36.75 57.91 0.70
CA TRP A 328 -38.09 58.50 0.84
C TRP A 328 -39.29 57.55 0.66
N ARG A 329 -39.08 56.27 0.30
CA ARG A 329 -40.21 55.36 0.00
C ARG A 329 -40.57 54.36 1.11
N LEU A 330 -39.68 54.09 2.06
CA LEU A 330 -39.91 53.13 3.14
C LEU A 330 -40.81 53.65 4.28
N SER A 331 -40.82 54.97 4.53
CA SER A 331 -41.69 55.56 5.55
C SER A 331 -43.18 55.54 5.20
N LEU A 332 -43.52 55.40 3.90
CA LEU A 332 -44.92 55.35 3.44
C LEU A 332 -45.50 53.92 3.51
N PHE A 333 -44.66 52.89 3.41
CA PHE A 333 -45.09 51.48 3.37
C PHE A 333 -45.36 50.91 4.77
N LEU A 334 -44.62 51.37 5.79
CA LEU A 334 -44.86 51.00 7.19
C LEU A 334 -46.17 51.57 7.75
N LEU A 335 -46.68 52.67 7.18
CA LEU A 335 -47.95 53.27 7.60
C LEU A 335 -49.17 52.46 7.10
N VAL A 336 -49.04 51.77 5.96
CA VAL A 336 -50.16 51.02 5.34
C VAL A 336 -50.37 49.66 6.02
N ILE A 337 -49.30 49.03 6.51
CA ILE A 337 -49.40 47.72 7.21
C ILE A 337 -50.02 47.88 8.62
N CYS A 338 -49.85 49.04 9.26
CA CYS A 338 -50.47 49.31 10.56
C CYS A 338 -51.99 49.51 10.48
N VAL A 339 -52.55 49.79 9.29
CA VAL A 339 -54.00 50.01 9.09
C VAL A 339 -54.75 48.70 8.80
N ILE A 340 -54.06 47.65 8.31
CA ILE A 340 -54.72 46.40 7.90
C ILE A 340 -54.83 45.38 9.05
N LEU A 341 -54.09 45.56 10.15
CA LEU A 341 -54.06 44.61 11.27
C LEU A 341 -55.11 44.86 12.38
N LEU A 342 -56.07 45.75 12.17
CA LEU A 342 -57.14 46.04 13.13
C LEU A 342 -58.53 45.93 12.47
N THR A 343 -59.04 44.70 12.29
CA THR A 343 -60.46 44.30 12.51
C THR A 343 -60.68 42.82 12.15
N ASP A 344 -60.82 42.00 13.20
CA ASP A 344 -61.61 40.74 13.41
C ASP A 344 -61.84 39.72 12.27
N ALA A 345 -61.34 38.47 12.41
CA ALA A 345 -61.90 37.30 13.15
C ALA A 345 -63.20 36.75 12.50
N THR A 346 -63.28 35.48 12.05
CA THR A 346 -63.56 34.23 12.81
C THR A 346 -63.28 33.00 11.90
N MET A 347 -62.82 31.82 12.34
CA MET A 347 -63.54 30.78 13.11
C MET A 347 -62.59 29.64 13.59
N GLU A 348 -63.03 28.91 14.61
CA GLU A 348 -62.29 27.92 15.42
C GLU A 348 -62.05 26.51 14.84
N LYS A 349 -60.98 25.93 15.40
CA LYS A 349 -60.45 24.56 15.48
C LYS A 349 -61.46 23.41 15.66
N LYS A 350 -61.14 22.26 15.02
CA LYS A 350 -61.06 20.95 15.69
C LYS A 350 -60.02 20.02 15.05
N LYS A 351 -59.33 19.26 15.92
CA LYS A 351 -58.16 18.39 15.72
C LYS A 351 -58.37 17.26 14.70
N ALA A 352 -57.30 16.94 13.96
CA ALA A 352 -57.06 15.64 13.33
C ALA A 352 -55.63 15.14 13.59
N LYS A 353 -55.48 13.81 13.54
CA LYS A 353 -54.44 12.96 14.15
C LYS A 353 -53.03 13.16 13.60
N ARG A 354 -52.07 13.04 14.53
CA ARG A 354 -50.62 13.01 14.34
C ARG A 354 -50.14 11.57 14.24
N ILE A 355 -49.50 11.18 13.13
CA ILE A 355 -48.46 10.13 13.02
C ILE A 355 -47.66 10.49 11.74
N GLY A 356 -46.32 10.56 11.72
CA GLY A 356 -45.37 10.26 12.78
C GLY A 356 -43.94 10.24 12.26
N LYS A 357 -43.47 11.34 11.66
CA LYS A 357 -42.07 11.83 11.69
C LYS A 357 -41.96 13.12 10.86
N ASP A 358 -41.05 14.00 11.24
CA ASP A 358 -40.66 15.16 10.43
C ASP A 358 -39.92 14.65 9.18
N VAL A 359 -40.03 15.33 8.03
CA VAL A 359 -39.38 14.93 6.76
C VAL A 359 -37.86 14.76 6.93
N ARG A 360 -37.28 15.42 7.93
CA ARG A 360 -35.85 15.35 8.27
C ARG A 360 -35.46 14.12 9.08
N ASP A 361 -36.44 13.39 9.60
CA ASP A 361 -36.27 12.17 10.42
C ASP A 361 -36.66 10.89 9.65
N MET A 362 -36.98 11.03 8.36
CA MET A 362 -37.34 9.93 7.46
C MET A 362 -36.08 9.20 7.02
N THR A 363 -36.10 7.88 7.14
CA THR A 363 -35.00 7.01 6.68
C THR A 363 -35.21 6.60 5.23
N ASP A 364 -34.17 6.09 4.57
CA ASP A 364 -34.25 5.72 3.14
C ASP A 364 -35.38 4.71 2.85
N ALA A 365 -35.70 3.82 3.79
CA ALA A 365 -36.83 2.89 3.67
C ALA A 365 -38.21 3.57 3.75
N ASP A 366 -38.31 4.73 4.42
CA ASP A 366 -39.53 5.54 4.49
C ASP A 366 -39.72 6.39 3.22
N LEU A 367 -38.62 6.73 2.52
CA LEU A 367 -38.62 7.45 1.24
C LEU A 367 -38.96 6.53 0.07
N GLU A 368 -38.48 5.28 0.09
CA GLU A 368 -38.75 4.26 -0.94
C GLU A 368 -40.24 3.87 -0.93
N HIS A 369 -40.83 3.70 0.26
CA HIS A 369 -42.27 3.42 0.42
C HIS A 369 -43.19 4.60 0.02
N LEU A 370 -42.65 5.81 -0.01
CA LEU A 370 -43.32 7.04 -0.48
C LEU A 370 -43.18 7.22 -1.99
N LEU A 371 -42.07 6.74 -2.58
CA LEU A 371 -41.86 6.68 -4.02
C LEU A 371 -42.84 5.69 -4.66
N ASP A 372 -42.99 4.50 -4.05
CA ASP A 372 -43.96 3.48 -4.49
C ASP A 372 -45.42 4.00 -4.44
N GLN A 373 -45.75 4.86 -3.47
CA GLN A 373 -47.08 5.51 -3.37
C GLN A 373 -47.28 6.67 -4.35
N TRP A 374 -46.20 7.23 -4.90
CA TRP A 374 -46.25 8.30 -5.91
C TRP A 374 -46.31 7.74 -7.34
N GLU A 375 -45.74 6.55 -7.56
CA GLU A 375 -45.78 5.83 -8.83
C GLU A 375 -47.05 4.98 -9.01
N GLU A 376 -47.91 4.86 -7.98
CA GLU A 376 -49.15 4.06 -8.00
C GLU A 376 -50.27 4.66 -8.88
N ASP A 377 -50.16 5.93 -9.29
CA ASP A 377 -51.19 6.66 -10.06
C ASP A 377 -50.79 7.04 -11.51
N ASP A 378 -49.60 6.66 -12.02
CA ASP A 378 -49.16 6.94 -13.40
C ASP A 378 -49.52 5.79 -14.38
N GLU A 379 -50.04 6.14 -15.58
CA GLU A 379 -50.46 5.15 -16.60
C GLU A 379 -49.25 4.36 -17.18
N PRO A 380 -49.34 3.02 -17.35
CA PRO A 380 -48.22 2.22 -17.84
C PRO A 380 -47.87 2.50 -19.32
N LEU A 381 -46.57 2.64 -19.61
CA LEU A 381 -46.01 2.82 -20.97
C LEU A 381 -46.34 1.64 -21.91
N GLU A 382 -46.53 1.91 -23.21
CA GLU A 382 -46.79 0.88 -24.22
C GLU A 382 -45.55 -0.02 -24.47
N PRO A 383 -45.72 -1.33 -24.77
CA PRO A 383 -44.67 -2.36 -24.77
C PRO A 383 -43.45 -2.11 -25.67
N ASP A 384 -43.62 -1.32 -26.73
CA ASP A 384 -42.68 -1.08 -27.82
C ASP A 384 -41.78 0.15 -27.59
N GLU A 385 -42.21 1.06 -26.71
CA GLU A 385 -41.44 2.24 -26.30
C GLU A 385 -40.49 1.95 -25.11
N LEU A 386 -40.56 0.75 -24.53
CA LEU A 386 -39.66 0.33 -23.45
C LEU A 386 -38.22 0.12 -23.94
N PRO A 387 -37.20 0.53 -23.15
CA PRO A 387 -35.80 0.16 -23.35
C PRO A 387 -35.62 -1.36 -23.49
N GLU A 388 -34.62 -1.81 -24.26
CA GLU A 388 -34.46 -3.22 -24.68
C GLU A 388 -34.41 -4.24 -23.51
N HIS A 389 -33.96 -3.81 -22.33
CA HIS A 389 -33.92 -4.61 -21.10
C HIS A 389 -35.26 -4.70 -20.35
N LEU A 390 -36.25 -3.89 -20.72
CA LEU A 390 -37.59 -3.80 -20.11
C LEU A 390 -38.71 -4.27 -21.07
N ARG A 391 -38.38 -4.63 -22.31
CA ARG A 391 -39.36 -5.19 -23.26
C ARG A 391 -39.78 -6.60 -22.83
N PRO A 392 -41.09 -6.93 -22.88
CA PRO A 392 -41.57 -8.26 -22.54
C PRO A 392 -40.97 -9.31 -23.50
N GLN A 393 -40.27 -10.31 -22.95
CA GLN A 393 -39.67 -11.36 -23.78
C GLN A 393 -40.78 -12.21 -24.44
N PRO A 394 -40.64 -12.56 -25.73
CA PRO A 394 -41.64 -13.37 -26.42
C PRO A 394 -41.79 -14.73 -25.71
N LYS A 395 -43.04 -15.07 -25.36
CA LYS A 395 -43.36 -16.35 -24.69
C LYS A 395 -43.07 -17.50 -25.64
N ILE A 396 -42.04 -18.28 -25.32
CA ILE A 396 -41.70 -19.51 -26.05
C ILE A 396 -42.62 -20.62 -25.54
N ASP A 397 -43.47 -21.13 -26.43
CA ASP A 397 -44.40 -22.23 -26.15
C ASP A 397 -43.65 -23.58 -26.23
N LEU A 398 -43.34 -24.15 -25.06
CA LEU A 398 -42.58 -25.40 -24.89
C LEU A 398 -43.34 -26.64 -25.42
N SER A 399 -44.64 -26.51 -25.72
CA SER A 399 -45.49 -27.63 -26.15
C SER A 399 -45.34 -28.03 -27.62
N LYS A 400 -44.64 -27.22 -28.43
CA LYS A 400 -44.37 -27.49 -29.86
C LYS A 400 -42.91 -27.87 -30.15
N MET A 401 -42.14 -28.27 -29.14
CA MET A 401 -40.70 -28.52 -29.27
C MET A 401 -40.34 -29.97 -29.59
N ASP A 402 -39.44 -30.14 -30.57
CA ASP A 402 -38.62 -31.33 -30.75
C ASP A 402 -37.28 -31.13 -30.01
N LEU A 403 -37.12 -31.78 -28.86
CA LEU A 403 -35.97 -31.65 -27.95
C LEU A 403 -34.73 -32.44 -28.40
N SER A 404 -34.75 -33.03 -29.58
CA SER A 404 -33.71 -33.94 -30.05
C SER A 404 -32.44 -33.25 -30.59
N SER A 405 -32.48 -31.97 -30.96
CA SER A 405 -31.32 -31.26 -31.54
C SER A 405 -30.87 -30.03 -30.71
N PRO A 406 -29.61 -30.00 -30.21
CA PRO A 406 -29.06 -28.86 -29.45
C PRO A 406 -29.07 -27.54 -30.23
N ASP A 407 -28.93 -27.60 -31.55
CA ASP A 407 -28.87 -26.43 -32.44
C ASP A 407 -30.23 -25.69 -32.53
N ASN A 408 -31.36 -26.41 -32.54
CA ASN A 408 -32.69 -25.76 -32.59
C ASN A 408 -33.04 -25.06 -31.27
N LEU A 409 -32.56 -25.58 -30.14
CA LEU A 409 -32.66 -24.95 -28.82
C LEU A 409 -31.86 -23.64 -28.77
N LEU A 410 -30.62 -23.65 -29.27
CA LEU A 410 -29.77 -22.46 -29.35
C LEU A 410 -30.38 -21.38 -30.26
N LYS A 411 -30.92 -21.77 -31.43
CA LYS A 411 -31.58 -20.83 -32.35
C LYS A 411 -32.76 -20.10 -31.72
N MET A 412 -33.63 -20.82 -31.02
CA MET A 412 -34.82 -20.21 -30.41
C MET A 412 -34.50 -19.42 -29.14
N SER A 413 -33.50 -19.86 -28.35
CA SER A 413 -33.05 -19.13 -27.15
C SER A 413 -32.43 -17.77 -27.46
N LYS A 414 -31.77 -17.66 -28.63
CA LYS A 414 -31.02 -16.47 -29.05
C LYS A 414 -31.72 -15.66 -30.13
N LYS A 415 -32.97 -16.00 -30.48
CA LYS A 415 -33.77 -15.25 -31.45
C LYS A 415 -34.05 -13.83 -30.92
N GLY A 416 -33.61 -12.82 -31.67
CA GLY A 416 -33.71 -11.41 -31.30
C GLY A 416 -32.69 -10.92 -30.26
N LYS A 417 -31.66 -11.71 -29.93
CA LYS A 417 -30.54 -11.30 -29.06
C LYS A 417 -29.24 -11.28 -29.85
N SER A 418 -28.40 -10.25 -29.67
CA SER A 418 -27.11 -10.18 -30.34
C SER A 418 -26.11 -11.23 -29.79
N VAL A 419 -25.38 -11.91 -30.67
CA VAL A 419 -24.40 -12.96 -30.29
C VAL A 419 -23.09 -12.79 -31.07
N MET A 420 -21.98 -13.05 -30.40
CA MET A 420 -20.63 -13.09 -30.99
C MET A 420 -20.17 -14.53 -31.24
N MET A 421 -19.55 -14.75 -32.40
CA MET A 421 -18.96 -16.03 -32.80
C MET A 421 -17.50 -15.83 -33.18
N PHE A 422 -16.58 -16.61 -32.62
CA PHE A 422 -15.17 -16.58 -32.99
C PHE A 422 -14.89 -17.63 -34.06
N VAL A 423 -14.19 -17.24 -35.13
CA VAL A 423 -13.89 -18.12 -36.26
C VAL A 423 -12.39 -18.12 -36.49
N ASP A 424 -11.79 -19.31 -36.41
CA ASP A 424 -10.37 -19.55 -36.61
C ASP A 424 -10.16 -20.32 -37.93
N VAL A 425 -9.19 -19.91 -38.75
CA VAL A 425 -8.84 -20.60 -40.00
C VAL A 425 -7.69 -21.58 -39.80
N ASN A 426 -7.52 -22.51 -40.74
CA ASN A 426 -6.51 -23.55 -40.65
C ASN A 426 -5.07 -22.98 -40.62
N PRO A 427 -4.17 -23.50 -39.75
CA PRO A 427 -2.84 -22.93 -39.55
C PRO A 427 -1.96 -22.91 -40.81
N GLN A 428 -2.24 -23.78 -41.78
CA GLN A 428 -1.47 -23.92 -43.01
C GLN A 428 -1.68 -22.77 -44.01
N LEU A 429 -2.73 -21.95 -43.84
CA LEU A 429 -2.99 -20.79 -44.71
C LEU A 429 -2.05 -19.64 -44.40
N SER A 430 -1.58 -18.91 -45.41
CA SER A 430 -0.81 -17.68 -45.19
C SER A 430 -1.70 -16.56 -44.60
N GLU A 431 -1.10 -15.55 -43.98
CA GLU A 431 -1.83 -14.45 -43.35
C GLU A 431 -2.72 -13.68 -44.35
N ASN A 432 -2.23 -13.49 -45.58
CA ASN A 432 -2.99 -12.81 -46.65
C ASN A 432 -4.16 -13.65 -47.18
N GLU A 433 -3.98 -14.98 -47.26
CA GLU A 433 -5.05 -15.90 -47.64
C GLU A 433 -6.12 -15.98 -46.54
N ALA A 434 -5.71 -15.99 -45.27
CA ALA A 434 -6.60 -16.03 -44.11
C ALA A 434 -7.56 -14.82 -44.04
N ASP A 435 -7.05 -13.59 -44.16
CA ASP A 435 -7.91 -12.40 -44.19
C ASP A 435 -8.82 -12.39 -45.43
N GLY A 436 -8.30 -12.82 -46.58
CA GLY A 436 -9.07 -12.98 -47.82
C GLY A 436 -10.28 -13.92 -47.65
N ILE A 437 -10.06 -15.10 -47.06
CA ILE A 437 -11.10 -16.10 -46.81
C ILE A 437 -12.12 -15.59 -45.78
N LEU A 438 -11.67 -14.99 -44.68
CA LEU A 438 -12.57 -14.44 -43.66
C LEU A 438 -13.46 -13.32 -44.23
N ARG A 439 -12.95 -12.53 -45.19
CA ARG A 439 -13.75 -11.52 -45.91
C ARG A 439 -14.75 -12.17 -46.87
N ILE A 440 -14.33 -13.21 -47.60
CA ILE A 440 -15.22 -13.98 -48.49
C ILE A 440 -16.37 -14.61 -47.71
N TRP A 441 -16.11 -15.16 -46.53
CA TRP A 441 -17.16 -15.74 -45.68
C TRP A 441 -18.16 -14.71 -45.17
N GLN A 442 -17.74 -13.47 -44.89
CA GLN A 442 -18.69 -12.39 -44.58
C GLN A 442 -19.65 -12.13 -45.75
N SER A 443 -19.12 -12.01 -46.96
CA SER A 443 -19.94 -11.82 -48.16
C SER A 443 -20.82 -13.04 -48.47
N SER A 444 -20.32 -14.26 -48.25
CA SER A 444 -21.05 -15.51 -48.48
C SER A 444 -22.22 -15.70 -47.49
N LEU A 445 -22.02 -15.35 -46.22
CA LEU A 445 -23.08 -15.36 -45.22
C LEU A 445 -24.16 -14.34 -45.57
N GLN A 446 -23.77 -13.14 -46.01
CA GLN A 446 -24.71 -12.10 -46.43
C GLN A 446 -25.54 -12.52 -47.65
N ASN A 447 -24.95 -13.25 -48.61
CA ASN A 447 -25.67 -13.83 -49.75
C ASN A 447 -26.70 -14.89 -49.35
N ASN A 448 -26.51 -15.55 -48.20
CA ASN A 448 -27.47 -16.49 -47.61
C ASN A 448 -28.44 -15.80 -46.63
N HIS A 449 -28.59 -14.46 -46.72
CA HIS A 449 -29.43 -13.64 -45.84
C HIS A 449 -29.06 -13.69 -44.35
N ILE A 450 -27.82 -14.09 -44.04
CA ILE A 450 -27.25 -14.07 -42.68
C ILE A 450 -26.40 -12.81 -42.54
N ILE A 451 -26.88 -11.85 -41.75
CA ILE A 451 -26.22 -10.55 -41.61
C ILE A 451 -25.23 -10.63 -40.45
N ALA A 452 -23.93 -10.61 -40.79
CA ALA A 452 -22.85 -10.69 -39.82
C ALA A 452 -21.81 -9.58 -40.05
N GLU A 453 -21.47 -8.86 -38.97
CA GLU A 453 -20.40 -7.87 -38.98
C GLU A 453 -19.08 -8.54 -38.54
N ARG A 454 -18.05 -8.46 -39.39
CA ARG A 454 -16.73 -9.08 -39.14
C ARG A 454 -15.78 -8.12 -38.43
N TYR A 455 -15.18 -8.57 -37.34
CA TYR A 455 -14.13 -7.86 -36.60
C TYR A 455 -12.86 -8.73 -36.53
N PRO A 456 -11.78 -8.40 -37.25
CA PRO A 456 -10.52 -9.15 -37.15
C PRO A 456 -9.89 -8.95 -35.77
N ILE A 457 -9.49 -10.04 -35.11
CA ILE A 457 -8.82 -10.01 -33.78
C ILE A 457 -7.34 -10.35 -33.91
N ASP A 458 -7.03 -11.30 -34.79
CA ASP A 458 -5.68 -11.80 -35.03
C ASP A 458 -5.54 -12.16 -36.51
N GLN A 459 -4.31 -12.39 -36.97
CA GLN A 459 -3.98 -12.62 -38.39
C GLN A 459 -4.72 -13.82 -39.01
N LYS A 460 -5.20 -14.77 -38.18
CA LYS A 460 -5.94 -15.97 -38.61
C LYS A 460 -7.25 -16.18 -37.84
N ARG A 461 -7.78 -15.13 -37.19
CA ARG A 461 -8.97 -15.21 -36.34
C ARG A 461 -9.83 -13.95 -36.41
N ALA A 462 -11.14 -14.11 -36.57
CA ALA A 462 -12.11 -13.01 -36.56
C ALA A 462 -13.35 -13.31 -35.73
N ILE A 463 -13.98 -12.26 -35.21
CA ILE A 463 -15.33 -12.30 -34.62
C ILE A 463 -16.34 -12.02 -35.74
N PHE A 464 -17.39 -12.82 -35.81
CA PHE A 464 -18.61 -12.50 -36.53
C PHE A 464 -19.70 -12.15 -35.51
N MET A 465 -20.18 -10.91 -35.57
CA MET A 465 -21.24 -10.40 -34.72
C MET A 465 -22.58 -10.50 -35.46
N PHE A 466 -23.57 -11.11 -34.82
CA PHE A 466 -24.93 -11.24 -35.34
C PHE A 466 -25.88 -10.41 -34.49
N ARG A 467 -26.71 -9.59 -35.12
CA ARG A 467 -27.78 -8.85 -34.40
C ARG A 467 -28.91 -9.78 -33.97
N ASP A 468 -29.15 -10.85 -34.72
CA ASP A 468 -30.05 -11.95 -34.35
C ASP A 468 -29.27 -13.25 -34.18
N GLY A 469 -29.11 -13.69 -32.94
CA GLY A 469 -28.36 -14.89 -32.57
C GLY A 469 -28.95 -16.20 -33.10
N ALA A 470 -30.20 -16.20 -33.60
CA ALA A 470 -30.75 -17.34 -34.34
C ALA A 470 -29.96 -17.62 -35.63
N GLN A 471 -29.45 -16.57 -36.30
CA GLN A 471 -28.66 -16.71 -37.53
C GLN A 471 -27.23 -17.22 -37.26
N ALA A 472 -26.72 -17.07 -36.04
CA ALA A 472 -25.37 -17.48 -35.67
C ALA A 472 -25.19 -19.01 -35.76
N VAL A 473 -26.25 -19.79 -35.49
CA VAL A 473 -26.22 -21.26 -35.61
C VAL A 473 -26.18 -21.69 -37.08
N ASP A 474 -26.90 -20.99 -37.96
CA ASP A 474 -26.83 -21.23 -39.41
C ASP A 474 -25.47 -20.87 -39.98
N ALA A 475 -24.91 -19.75 -39.54
CA ALA A 475 -23.55 -19.34 -39.92
C ALA A 475 -22.52 -20.35 -39.42
N LYS A 476 -22.63 -20.83 -38.18
CA LYS A 476 -21.77 -21.88 -37.62
C LYS A 476 -21.80 -23.14 -38.50
N ASN A 477 -23.00 -23.64 -38.83
CA ASN A 477 -23.17 -24.85 -39.65
C ASN A 477 -22.59 -24.69 -41.06
N TYR A 478 -22.72 -23.51 -41.66
CA TYR A 478 -22.09 -23.21 -42.94
C TYR A 478 -20.55 -23.18 -42.86
N LEU A 479 -20.00 -22.53 -41.82
CA LEU A 479 -18.56 -22.31 -41.67
C LEU A 479 -17.78 -23.58 -41.33
N ILE A 480 -18.32 -24.47 -40.50
CA ILE A 480 -17.63 -25.73 -40.13
C ILE A 480 -17.49 -26.71 -41.30
N GLU A 481 -18.31 -26.57 -42.35
CA GLU A 481 -18.20 -27.36 -43.58
C GLU A 481 -17.11 -26.83 -44.53
N GLN A 482 -16.66 -25.58 -44.36
CA GLN A 482 -15.65 -24.98 -45.24
C GLN A 482 -14.27 -25.63 -45.05
N PRO A 483 -13.51 -25.88 -46.14
CA PRO A 483 -12.22 -26.56 -46.05
C PRO A 483 -11.14 -25.77 -45.30
N GLU A 484 -11.27 -24.45 -45.28
CA GLU A 484 -10.32 -23.53 -44.65
C GLU A 484 -10.61 -23.28 -43.16
N CYS A 485 -11.76 -23.75 -42.66
CA CYS A 485 -12.18 -23.55 -41.28
C CYS A 485 -11.50 -24.54 -40.33
N SER A 486 -10.87 -24.00 -39.28
CA SER A 486 -10.25 -24.78 -38.20
C SER A 486 -11.29 -25.14 -37.14
N HIS A 487 -11.89 -24.13 -36.52
CA HIS A 487 -12.97 -24.30 -35.57
C HIS A 487 -13.72 -22.98 -35.36
N VAL A 488 -14.93 -23.10 -34.85
CA VAL A 488 -15.81 -21.98 -34.52
C VAL A 488 -16.18 -22.06 -33.05
N THR A 489 -16.04 -20.95 -32.31
CA THR A 489 -16.50 -20.85 -30.92
C THR A 489 -17.77 -20.03 -30.85
N LEU A 490 -18.85 -20.63 -30.34
CA LEU A 490 -20.13 -19.96 -30.11
C LEU A 490 -20.58 -20.27 -28.67
N GLU A 491 -20.83 -19.23 -27.87
CA GLU A 491 -21.27 -19.35 -26.46
C GLU A 491 -20.35 -20.24 -25.60
N GLY A 492 -19.04 -20.18 -25.83
CA GLY A 492 -18.03 -20.95 -25.10
C GLY A 492 -17.87 -22.41 -25.55
N GLN A 493 -18.66 -22.89 -26.52
CA GLN A 493 -18.50 -24.22 -27.11
C GLN A 493 -17.70 -24.14 -28.41
N ASN A 494 -16.72 -25.04 -28.57
CA ASN A 494 -15.88 -25.15 -29.75
C ASN A 494 -16.43 -26.21 -30.71
N TYR A 495 -16.75 -25.80 -31.94
CA TYR A 495 -17.20 -26.65 -33.03
C TYR A 495 -16.08 -26.80 -34.05
N VAL A 496 -15.55 -28.02 -34.18
CA VAL A 496 -14.39 -28.29 -35.04
C VAL A 496 -14.82 -28.34 -36.50
N GLY A 497 -14.07 -27.68 -37.38
CA GLY A 497 -14.27 -27.75 -38.82
C GLY A 497 -14.03 -29.17 -39.35
N LYS A 498 -14.85 -29.61 -40.30
CA LYS A 498 -14.81 -30.96 -40.87
C LYS A 498 -13.44 -31.30 -41.46
N HIS A 499 -12.84 -30.31 -42.11
CA HIS A 499 -11.54 -30.40 -42.78
C HIS A 499 -10.36 -29.90 -41.91
N ALA A 500 -10.59 -29.64 -40.62
CA ALA A 500 -9.53 -29.17 -39.72
C ALA A 500 -8.37 -30.18 -39.62
N SER A 501 -7.14 -29.67 -39.48
CA SER A 501 -5.92 -30.49 -39.40
C SER A 501 -5.95 -31.43 -38.19
N LYS A 502 -5.25 -32.57 -38.29
CA LYS A 502 -5.20 -33.59 -37.23
C LYS A 502 -4.66 -33.00 -35.91
N GLU A 503 -3.69 -32.10 -36.00
CA GLU A 503 -3.11 -31.37 -34.85
C GLU A 503 -4.14 -30.46 -34.15
N VAL A 504 -5.00 -29.77 -34.91
CA VAL A 504 -6.09 -28.95 -34.35
C VAL A 504 -7.14 -29.83 -33.69
N LYS A 505 -7.52 -30.95 -34.33
CA LYS A 505 -8.47 -31.92 -33.78
C LYS A 505 -7.99 -32.48 -32.44
N ASP A 506 -6.73 -32.89 -32.35
CA ASP A 506 -6.11 -33.41 -31.12
C ASP A 506 -6.00 -32.34 -30.02
N LYS A 507 -5.71 -31.08 -30.39
CA LYS A 507 -5.61 -29.96 -29.45
C LYS A 507 -6.97 -29.59 -28.86
N LEU A 508 -8.03 -29.58 -29.68
CA LEU A 508 -9.39 -29.28 -29.23
C LEU A 508 -10.03 -30.47 -28.48
N GLU A 509 -9.68 -31.72 -28.80
CA GLU A 509 -10.08 -32.89 -27.99
C GLU A 509 -9.44 -32.90 -26.60
N LYS A 510 -8.20 -32.41 -26.46
CA LYS A 510 -7.56 -32.17 -25.16
C LYS A 510 -8.18 -31.02 -24.36
N MET A 511 -8.90 -30.11 -25.03
CA MET A 511 -9.60 -28.97 -24.41
C MET A 511 -11.09 -29.25 -24.13
N LYS A 512 -11.66 -30.36 -24.61
CA LYS A 512 -12.98 -30.79 -24.13
C LYS A 512 -12.86 -31.09 -22.64
N PRO A 513 -13.78 -30.61 -21.79
CA PRO A 513 -13.74 -30.93 -20.37
C PRO A 513 -13.97 -32.43 -20.21
N LYS A 514 -12.87 -33.17 -20.07
CA LYS A 514 -12.91 -34.51 -19.49
C LYS A 514 -13.23 -34.32 -18.03
N GLY A 515 -14.51 -34.44 -17.71
CA GLY A 515 -14.95 -34.77 -16.36
C GLY A 515 -14.41 -36.15 -15.99
N THR A 516 -13.15 -36.21 -15.61
CA THR A 516 -12.53 -37.30 -14.85
C THR A 516 -11.27 -36.76 -14.22
N VAL A 517 -11.22 -36.90 -12.90
CA VAL A 517 -10.03 -36.75 -12.05
C VAL A 517 -8.83 -37.41 -12.74
N ASP A 518 -7.80 -36.63 -13.03
CA ASP A 518 -6.55 -37.18 -13.56
C ASP A 518 -5.90 -38.04 -12.48
N GLU A 519 -5.85 -39.35 -12.72
CA GLU A 519 -5.27 -40.41 -11.88
C GLU A 519 -3.73 -40.34 -11.86
N GLY A 520 -3.17 -39.17 -11.55
CA GLY A 520 -1.71 -38.92 -11.54
C GLY A 520 -1.02 -39.08 -10.18
N VAL A 521 -1.74 -39.38 -9.10
CA VAL A 521 -1.14 -39.53 -7.76
C VAL A 521 -1.40 -40.92 -7.19
N ARG A 522 -0.84 -41.95 -7.83
CA ARG A 522 -0.59 -43.23 -7.16
C ARG A 522 0.87 -43.25 -6.72
N VAL A 523 1.05 -43.19 -5.40
CA VAL A 523 2.33 -43.39 -4.71
C VAL A 523 2.85 -44.78 -5.05
N ASN A 524 4.06 -44.85 -5.64
CA ASN A 524 4.74 -46.10 -5.93
C ASN A 524 5.05 -46.85 -4.63
N SER A 525 4.85 -48.16 -4.63
CA SER A 525 4.83 -49.01 -3.44
C SER A 525 6.21 -49.14 -2.77
N GLY A 526 6.39 -48.50 -1.61
CA GLY A 526 7.49 -48.74 -0.68
C GLY A 526 7.54 -47.70 0.45
N ARG A 527 6.79 -47.94 1.55
CA ARG A 527 6.39 -47.00 2.64
C ARG A 527 5.33 -45.97 2.25
N LYS A 528 4.24 -45.92 3.03
CA LYS A 528 2.99 -45.20 2.72
C LYS A 528 2.74 -44.09 3.74
N ASP A 529 3.73 -43.23 4.00
CA ASP A 529 3.54 -42.10 4.91
C ASP A 529 3.21 -40.85 4.09
N VAL A 530 2.27 -40.02 4.56
CA VAL A 530 1.88 -38.73 3.93
C VAL A 530 1.93 -37.64 4.98
N VAL A 531 2.50 -36.49 4.64
CA VAL A 531 2.48 -35.30 5.48
C VAL A 531 1.42 -34.33 4.97
N ILE A 532 0.54 -33.89 5.85
CA ILE A 532 -0.52 -32.93 5.54
C ILE A 532 -0.27 -31.65 6.33
N ILE A 533 -0.24 -30.51 5.64
CA ILE A 533 -0.15 -29.18 6.25
C ILE A 533 -1.52 -28.51 6.20
N ILE A 534 -2.14 -28.28 7.36
CA ILE A 534 -3.38 -27.52 7.51
C ILE A 534 -3.02 -26.06 7.83
N THR A 535 -3.35 -25.16 6.92
CA THR A 535 -3.02 -23.73 7.04
C THR A 535 -3.79 -23.01 8.15
N GLY A 536 -3.23 -21.92 8.66
CA GLY A 536 -3.87 -20.96 9.57
C GLY A 536 -4.55 -19.77 8.86
N ASN A 537 -4.87 -18.71 9.61
CA ASN A 537 -5.59 -17.52 9.11
C ASN A 537 -4.74 -16.67 8.16
N HIS A 538 -4.77 -17.15 6.91
CA HIS A 538 -4.61 -16.57 5.59
C HIS A 538 -5.12 -17.60 4.57
N GLY A 539 -5.23 -18.89 4.95
CA GLY A 539 -5.92 -19.98 4.26
C GLY A 539 -5.38 -20.34 2.88
N VAL A 540 -4.41 -19.60 2.36
CA VAL A 540 -3.83 -19.79 1.03
C VAL A 540 -2.61 -20.73 1.15
N PRO A 541 -2.62 -21.90 0.48
CA PRO A 541 -1.51 -22.86 0.52
C PRO A 541 -0.16 -22.28 0.11
N GLY A 542 -0.18 -21.28 -0.78
CA GLY A 542 1.02 -20.66 -1.33
C GLY A 542 1.96 -20.04 -0.30
N PHE A 543 1.44 -19.54 0.83
CA PHE A 543 2.25 -19.01 1.93
C PHE A 543 3.11 -20.08 2.62
N TYR A 544 2.70 -21.34 2.55
CA TYR A 544 3.39 -22.45 3.21
C TYR A 544 4.37 -23.16 2.28
N LYS A 545 4.51 -22.73 1.02
CA LYS A 545 5.38 -23.40 0.04
C LYS A 545 6.84 -23.44 0.50
N GLU A 546 7.36 -22.34 1.04
CA GLU A 546 8.76 -22.28 1.49
C GLU A 546 8.98 -23.14 2.74
N PHE A 547 8.04 -23.11 3.68
CA PHE A 547 8.04 -23.96 4.87
C PHE A 547 7.95 -25.45 4.51
N ALA A 548 7.02 -25.82 3.61
CA ALA A 548 6.86 -27.17 3.09
C ALA A 548 8.10 -27.63 2.33
N ALA A 549 8.75 -26.75 1.55
CA ALA A 549 9.99 -27.08 0.84
C ALA A 549 11.15 -27.35 1.80
N VAL A 550 11.22 -26.66 2.94
CA VAL A 550 12.19 -26.96 4.00
C VAL A 550 11.88 -28.32 4.63
N ILE A 551 10.62 -28.61 4.96
CA ILE A 551 10.25 -29.93 5.48
C ILE A 551 10.55 -31.04 4.47
N GLN A 552 10.19 -30.86 3.20
CA GLN A 552 10.44 -31.83 2.13
C GLN A 552 11.94 -32.12 1.99
N SER A 553 12.80 -31.11 2.17
CA SER A 553 14.25 -31.30 2.11
C SER A 553 14.82 -32.15 3.25
N LYS A 554 14.05 -32.32 4.34
CA LYS A 554 14.41 -33.13 5.50
C LYS A 554 13.69 -34.49 5.52
N LEU A 555 12.77 -34.73 4.59
CA LEU A 555 12.02 -35.97 4.45
C LEU A 555 12.55 -36.79 3.26
N PRO A 556 12.38 -38.12 3.28
CA PRO A 556 12.59 -38.95 2.10
C PRO A 556 11.75 -38.44 0.92
N LYS A 557 12.29 -38.53 -0.31
CA LYS A 557 11.63 -37.99 -1.51
C LYS A 557 10.30 -38.66 -1.81
N GLU A 558 10.10 -39.86 -1.29
CA GLU A 558 8.93 -40.71 -1.47
C GLU A 558 7.75 -40.29 -0.59
N VAL A 559 7.97 -39.48 0.45
CA VAL A 559 6.91 -38.98 1.34
C VAL A 559 6.34 -37.68 0.77
N PRO A 560 5.09 -37.68 0.27
CA PRO A 560 4.49 -36.46 -0.26
C PRO A 560 4.03 -35.53 0.86
N ILE A 561 4.21 -34.22 0.64
CA ILE A 561 3.65 -33.17 1.47
C ILE A 561 2.48 -32.51 0.75
N TRP A 562 1.29 -32.54 1.37
CA TRP A 562 0.08 -31.91 0.86
C TRP A 562 -0.31 -30.71 1.71
N ILE A 563 -0.45 -29.54 1.09
CA ILE A 563 -0.85 -28.31 1.79
C ILE A 563 -2.33 -28.05 1.52
N ILE A 564 -3.16 -28.09 2.56
CA ILE A 564 -4.60 -27.90 2.44
C ILE A 564 -4.98 -26.51 2.96
N GLY A 565 -5.47 -25.69 2.03
CA GLY A 565 -5.98 -24.34 2.31
C GLY A 565 -7.37 -24.35 2.93
N HIS A 566 -7.84 -23.16 3.31
CA HIS A 566 -9.25 -22.96 3.67
C HIS A 566 -10.11 -22.81 2.40
N ALA A 567 -11.33 -23.34 2.45
CA ALA A 567 -12.22 -23.38 1.30
C ALA A 567 -12.51 -21.96 0.80
N GLY A 568 -12.21 -21.70 -0.49
CA GLY A 568 -12.44 -20.42 -1.16
C GLY A 568 -11.56 -19.24 -0.73
N HIS A 569 -10.51 -19.45 0.09
CA HIS A 569 -9.52 -18.41 0.41
C HIS A 569 -8.58 -18.09 -0.77
N THR A 570 -8.74 -18.76 -1.90
CA THR A 570 -7.94 -18.57 -3.12
C THR A 570 -8.90 -18.40 -4.29
N LYS A 571 -8.67 -17.38 -5.14
CA LYS A 571 -9.45 -17.21 -6.38
C LYS A 571 -9.43 -18.53 -7.19
N PRO A 572 -10.59 -19.07 -7.61
CA PRO A 572 -10.64 -20.22 -8.49
C PRO A 572 -9.95 -19.90 -9.84
N PRO A 573 -9.39 -20.92 -10.50
CA PRO A 573 -9.02 -20.82 -11.91
C PRO A 573 -10.20 -20.33 -12.76
N ASP A 574 -9.93 -19.55 -13.81
CA ASP A 574 -10.99 -18.89 -14.59
C ASP A 574 -11.90 -19.90 -15.32
N ASP A 575 -11.38 -21.10 -15.61
CA ASP A 575 -12.10 -22.24 -16.19
C ASP A 575 -13.07 -22.94 -15.22
N LEU A 576 -12.89 -22.74 -13.91
CA LEU A 576 -13.71 -23.37 -12.85
C LEU A 576 -14.57 -22.35 -12.10
N ILE A 577 -14.66 -21.11 -12.60
CA ILE A 577 -15.36 -20.03 -11.88
C ILE A 577 -16.87 -20.25 -11.81
N HIS A 578 -17.45 -20.91 -12.82
CA HIS A 578 -18.87 -21.23 -12.88
C HIS A 578 -19.26 -22.47 -12.06
N ASP A 579 -18.29 -23.34 -11.75
CA ASP A 579 -18.48 -24.52 -10.90
C ASP A 579 -18.29 -24.20 -9.41
N PHE A 580 -17.89 -22.96 -9.09
CA PHE A 580 -17.68 -22.53 -7.71
C PHE A 580 -19.00 -22.15 -7.03
N PRO A 581 -19.33 -22.75 -5.87
CA PRO A 581 -20.56 -22.41 -5.14
C PRO A 581 -20.65 -20.92 -4.82
N ASP A 582 -21.85 -20.36 -5.02
CA ASP A 582 -22.14 -18.96 -4.68
C ASP A 582 -21.98 -18.73 -3.17
N PHE A 583 -21.26 -17.68 -2.79
CA PHE A 583 -20.92 -17.44 -1.39
C PHE A 583 -22.14 -17.11 -0.52
N GLU A 584 -23.12 -16.36 -1.05
CA GLU A 584 -24.29 -15.95 -0.28
C GLU A 584 -25.28 -17.10 -0.14
N LYS A 585 -25.42 -17.95 -1.16
CA LYS A 585 -26.30 -19.12 -1.14
C LYS A 585 -25.70 -20.30 -0.35
N GLU A 586 -24.41 -20.55 -0.49
CA GLU A 586 -23.73 -21.76 0.01
C GLU A 586 -22.71 -21.45 1.12
N LYS A 587 -23.02 -20.45 1.95
CA LYS A 587 -22.14 -19.96 3.02
C LYS A 587 -21.65 -21.06 3.98
N HIS A 588 -22.46 -22.08 4.21
CA HIS A 588 -22.15 -23.21 5.10
C HIS A 588 -20.95 -24.04 4.62
N LEU A 589 -20.60 -24.00 3.33
CA LEU A 589 -19.42 -24.70 2.79
C LEU A 589 -18.10 -23.99 3.15
N TYR A 590 -18.16 -22.68 3.42
CA TYR A 590 -17.00 -21.81 3.63
C TYR A 590 -16.77 -21.46 5.09
N ASP A 591 -17.68 -21.85 5.97
CA ASP A 591 -17.58 -21.58 7.39
C ASP A 591 -16.60 -22.52 8.12
N MET A 592 -16.45 -22.38 9.45
CA MET A 592 -15.51 -23.20 10.21
C MET A 592 -15.85 -24.70 10.16
N SER A 593 -17.13 -25.06 10.21
CA SER A 593 -17.59 -26.46 10.17
C SER A 593 -17.46 -27.03 8.76
N GLY A 594 -17.87 -26.26 7.74
CA GLY A 594 -17.66 -26.60 6.33
C GLY A 594 -16.18 -26.79 6.03
N ASN A 595 -15.30 -25.97 6.63
CA ASN A 595 -13.86 -26.16 6.51
C ASN A 595 -13.37 -27.45 7.15
N VAL A 596 -13.87 -27.89 8.31
CA VAL A 596 -13.51 -29.19 8.90
C VAL A 596 -13.93 -30.33 7.98
N GLN A 597 -15.20 -30.33 7.55
CA GLN A 597 -15.76 -31.33 6.65
C GLN A 597 -14.99 -31.41 5.33
N HIS A 598 -14.63 -30.27 4.75
CA HIS A 598 -13.81 -30.19 3.55
C HIS A 598 -12.45 -30.91 3.70
N LYS A 599 -11.79 -30.87 4.87
CA LYS A 599 -10.50 -31.57 5.09
C LYS A 599 -10.74 -33.06 5.28
N ILE A 600 -11.82 -33.44 5.97
CA ILE A 600 -12.23 -34.84 6.11
C ILE A 600 -12.48 -35.47 4.73
N ASP A 601 -13.27 -34.80 3.88
CA ASP A 601 -13.62 -35.29 2.55
C ASP A 601 -12.40 -35.36 1.64
N PHE A 602 -11.53 -34.36 1.69
CA PHE A 602 -10.26 -34.39 0.97
C PHE A 602 -9.39 -35.59 1.39
N ILE A 603 -9.22 -35.82 2.69
CA ILE A 603 -8.41 -36.94 3.18
C ILE A 603 -9.03 -38.28 2.79
N LYS A 604 -10.35 -38.46 2.96
CA LYS A 604 -11.03 -39.71 2.60
C LYS A 604 -10.97 -40.00 1.10
N LYS A 605 -11.05 -38.96 0.27
CA LYS A 605 -11.05 -39.09 -1.19
C LYS A 605 -9.67 -39.35 -1.77
N PHE A 606 -8.64 -38.68 -1.26
CA PHE A 606 -7.32 -38.66 -1.90
C PHE A 606 -6.24 -39.44 -1.14
N VAL A 607 -6.31 -39.56 0.18
CA VAL A 607 -5.28 -40.29 0.94
C VAL A 607 -5.55 -41.80 0.85
N PRO A 608 -4.55 -42.61 0.44
CA PRO A 608 -4.73 -44.05 0.34
C PRO A 608 -5.25 -44.70 1.63
N PRO A 609 -6.08 -45.76 1.54
CA PRO A 609 -6.68 -46.40 2.72
C PRO A 609 -5.65 -46.88 3.76
N ASP A 610 -4.47 -47.28 3.33
CA ASP A 610 -3.42 -47.84 4.18
C ASP A 610 -2.22 -46.90 4.41
N ALA A 611 -2.35 -45.63 4.04
CA ALA A 611 -1.35 -44.62 4.32
C ALA A 611 -1.42 -44.12 5.77
N LYS A 612 -0.25 -43.96 6.40
CA LYS A 612 -0.07 -43.29 7.70
C LYS A 612 0.04 -41.79 7.48
N ILE A 613 -0.53 -41.01 8.40
CA ILE A 613 -0.67 -39.56 8.22
C ILE A 613 0.12 -38.81 9.30
N HIS A 614 0.92 -37.84 8.91
CA HIS A 614 1.48 -36.83 9.80
C HIS A 614 0.83 -35.48 9.50
N ILE A 615 0.25 -34.82 10.51
CA ILE A 615 -0.46 -33.55 10.29
C ILE A 615 0.31 -32.41 10.94
N ILE A 616 0.74 -31.43 10.15
CA ILE A 616 1.25 -30.16 10.65
C ILE A 616 0.13 -29.13 10.52
N SER A 617 -0.19 -28.41 11.58
CA SER A 617 -1.25 -27.41 11.59
C SER A 617 -0.71 -26.11 12.18
N HIS A 618 -1.20 -24.98 11.69
CA HIS A 618 -0.77 -23.66 12.16
C HIS A 618 -1.97 -22.81 12.61
N SER A 619 -1.85 -22.09 13.72
CA SER A 619 -2.84 -21.10 14.15
C SER A 619 -4.25 -21.71 14.23
N ILE A 620 -5.27 -21.11 13.59
CA ILE A 620 -6.65 -21.64 13.56
C ILE A 620 -6.74 -23.02 12.90
N GLY A 621 -5.78 -23.37 12.03
CA GLY A 621 -5.68 -24.69 11.43
C GLY A 621 -5.48 -25.80 12.46
N SER A 622 -4.90 -25.47 13.63
CA SER A 622 -4.78 -26.40 14.75
C SER A 622 -6.13 -26.70 15.40
N TRP A 623 -7.05 -25.74 15.46
CA TRP A 623 -8.42 -25.98 15.91
C TRP A 623 -9.18 -26.89 14.94
N ILE A 624 -9.08 -26.62 13.63
CA ILE A 624 -9.68 -27.46 12.57
C ILE A 624 -9.16 -28.89 12.66
N ASN A 625 -7.85 -29.06 12.88
CA ASN A 625 -7.24 -30.36 13.05
C ASN A 625 -7.76 -31.11 14.28
N LEU A 626 -7.90 -30.46 15.45
CA LEU A 626 -8.49 -31.08 16.63
C LEU A 626 -9.94 -31.53 16.38
N LYS A 627 -10.75 -30.73 15.68
CA LYS A 627 -12.12 -31.12 15.31
C LYS A 627 -12.15 -32.28 14.31
N LEU A 628 -11.25 -32.29 13.35
CA LEU A 628 -11.09 -33.40 12.41
C LEU A 628 -10.76 -34.72 13.13
N LEU A 629 -9.87 -34.69 14.13
CA LEU A 629 -9.55 -35.87 14.95
C LEU A 629 -10.76 -36.35 15.77
N LYS A 630 -11.57 -35.41 16.27
CA LYS A 630 -12.80 -35.70 17.03
C LYS A 630 -13.89 -36.32 16.15
N GLU A 631 -14.09 -35.78 14.96
CA GLU A 631 -15.24 -36.09 14.09
C GLU A 631 -14.99 -37.30 13.17
N SER A 632 -13.74 -37.71 12.99
CA SER A 632 -13.40 -38.86 12.15
C SER A 632 -12.40 -39.80 12.79
N SER A 633 -12.91 -40.79 13.53
CA SER A 633 -12.12 -41.86 14.15
C SER A 633 -11.27 -42.63 13.12
N SER A 634 -11.78 -42.80 11.90
CA SER A 634 -11.05 -43.48 10.82
C SER A 634 -9.81 -42.71 10.36
N ILE A 635 -9.85 -41.38 10.33
CA ILE A 635 -8.67 -40.55 10.05
C ILE A 635 -7.77 -40.49 11.28
N ALA A 636 -8.34 -40.27 12.47
CA ALA A 636 -7.59 -40.20 13.72
C ALA A 636 -6.74 -41.46 13.96
N ASN A 637 -7.25 -42.65 13.61
CA ASN A 637 -6.50 -43.90 13.72
C ASN A 637 -5.30 -43.99 12.77
N LYS A 638 -5.34 -43.32 11.61
CA LYS A 638 -4.22 -43.25 10.66
C LYS A 638 -3.18 -42.19 11.02
N VAL A 639 -3.55 -41.19 11.82
CA VAL A 639 -2.62 -40.14 12.26
C VAL A 639 -1.60 -40.72 13.22
N VAL A 640 -0.33 -40.65 12.84
CA VAL A 640 0.83 -41.09 13.62
C VAL A 640 1.25 -40.00 14.59
N LYS A 641 1.46 -38.78 14.08
CA LYS A 641 1.81 -37.61 14.88
C LYS A 641 1.22 -36.36 14.26
N SER A 642 0.81 -35.42 15.10
CA SER A 642 0.28 -34.14 14.71
C SER A 642 0.97 -33.00 15.43
N TYR A 643 1.55 -32.09 14.65
CA TYR A 643 2.32 -30.93 15.10
C TYR A 643 1.43 -29.69 14.98
N LEU A 644 1.16 -29.04 16.11
CA LEU A 644 0.33 -27.87 16.24
C LEU A 644 1.24 -26.66 16.51
N LEU A 645 1.45 -25.84 15.49
CA LEU A 645 2.35 -24.68 15.53
C LEU A 645 1.56 -23.41 15.84
N PHE A 646 1.99 -22.66 16.84
CA PHE A 646 1.34 -21.45 17.35
C PHE A 646 -0.19 -21.65 17.48
N PRO A 647 -0.64 -22.65 18.26
CA PRO A 647 -2.00 -23.19 18.15
C PRO A 647 -3.07 -22.22 18.67
N VAL A 648 -3.93 -21.72 17.79
CA VAL A 648 -5.12 -20.94 18.18
C VAL A 648 -6.28 -21.90 18.37
N ILE A 649 -6.37 -22.52 19.55
CA ILE A 649 -7.34 -23.58 19.88
C ILE A 649 -8.33 -23.18 20.98
N GLU A 650 -8.13 -22.04 21.63
CA GLU A 650 -8.95 -21.54 22.73
C GLU A 650 -8.90 -20.02 22.84
N ARG A 651 -9.90 -19.44 23.53
CA ARG A 651 -9.97 -18.05 24.00
C ARG A 651 -9.45 -16.99 23.02
N VAL A 652 -9.68 -17.16 21.71
CA VAL A 652 -9.01 -16.33 20.70
C VAL A 652 -9.41 -14.86 20.82
N ALA A 653 -10.70 -14.58 21.10
CA ALA A 653 -11.22 -13.23 21.26
C ALA A 653 -10.64 -12.48 22.48
N GLU A 654 -10.04 -13.20 23.43
CA GLU A 654 -9.45 -12.63 24.63
C GLU A 654 -7.97 -12.29 24.47
N THR A 655 -7.34 -12.76 23.40
CA THR A 655 -5.90 -12.56 23.15
C THR A 655 -5.58 -11.09 22.89
N PRO A 656 -4.37 -10.61 23.25
CA PRO A 656 -3.95 -9.23 23.03
C PRO A 656 -4.13 -8.76 21.58
N ASN A 657 -3.72 -9.59 20.60
CA ASN A 657 -3.83 -9.25 19.19
C ASN A 657 -5.28 -9.26 18.70
N ALA A 658 -6.11 -10.21 19.13
CA ALA A 658 -7.52 -10.22 18.74
C ALA A 658 -8.28 -9.01 19.29
N ARG A 659 -8.02 -8.60 20.54
CA ARG A 659 -8.63 -7.38 21.13
C ARG A 659 -8.22 -6.12 20.38
N PHE A 660 -6.94 -6.01 20.01
CA PHE A 660 -6.45 -4.89 19.21
C PHE A 660 -7.06 -4.91 17.80
N PHE A 661 -7.01 -6.06 17.12
CA PHE A 661 -7.50 -6.25 15.76
C PHE A 661 -9.00 -5.95 15.64
N THR A 662 -9.82 -6.44 16.58
CA THR A 662 -11.27 -6.21 16.56
C THR A 662 -11.65 -4.75 16.81
N ARG A 663 -10.90 -4.03 17.65
CA ARG A 663 -11.16 -2.61 17.96
C ARG A 663 -10.71 -1.66 16.87
N THR A 664 -9.70 -2.03 16.08
CA THR A 664 -9.07 -1.16 15.09
C THR A 664 -9.35 -1.60 13.65
N ILE A 665 -8.80 -2.74 13.23
CA ILE A 665 -8.73 -3.18 11.84
C ILE A 665 -10.04 -3.83 11.37
N TYR A 666 -10.65 -4.68 12.21
CA TYR A 666 -11.85 -5.44 11.82
C TYR A 666 -13.06 -4.54 11.53
N ARG A 667 -13.16 -3.37 12.18
CA ARG A 667 -14.21 -2.36 11.89
C ARG A 667 -14.13 -1.81 10.46
N LEU A 668 -12.98 -1.96 9.81
CA LEU A 668 -12.75 -1.55 8.44
C LEU A 668 -12.85 -2.74 7.46
N SER A 669 -13.25 -3.94 7.87
CA SER A 669 -13.23 -5.13 7.00
C SER A 669 -14.10 -4.95 5.75
N ALA A 670 -15.30 -4.37 5.89
CA ALA A 670 -16.17 -4.02 4.77
C ALA A 670 -15.50 -3.02 3.81
N PHE A 671 -14.76 -2.04 4.35
CA PHE A 671 -13.99 -1.08 3.57
C PHE A 671 -12.79 -1.72 2.86
N ILE A 672 -12.09 -2.65 3.51
CA ILE A 672 -10.96 -3.40 2.93
C ILE A 672 -11.46 -4.30 1.78
N ILE A 673 -12.58 -4.99 1.96
CA ILE A 673 -13.23 -5.79 0.90
C ILE A 673 -13.65 -4.88 -0.25
N PHE A 674 -14.23 -3.71 0.04
CA PHE A 674 -14.57 -2.72 -0.98
C PHE A 674 -13.33 -2.26 -1.78
N LEU A 675 -12.22 -1.90 -1.12
CA LEU A 675 -10.96 -1.55 -1.80
C LEU A 675 -10.42 -2.70 -2.66
N SER A 676 -10.57 -3.93 -2.21
CA SER A 676 -10.11 -5.10 -2.94
C SER A 676 -10.86 -5.31 -4.26
N SER A 677 -12.13 -4.90 -4.34
CA SER A 677 -12.90 -4.90 -5.60
C SER A 677 -12.28 -3.94 -6.63
N PHE A 678 -11.82 -2.75 -6.22
CA PHE A 678 -11.09 -1.85 -7.13
C PHE A 678 -9.73 -2.42 -7.52
N PHE A 679 -9.02 -3.03 -6.57
CA PHE A 679 -7.75 -3.69 -6.86
C PHE A 679 -7.91 -4.80 -7.91
N ALA A 680 -8.97 -5.60 -7.81
CA ALA A 680 -9.29 -6.67 -8.75
C ALA A 680 -9.64 -6.17 -10.17
N LEU A 681 -10.10 -4.92 -10.32
CA LEU A 681 -10.39 -4.28 -11.62
C LEU A 681 -9.15 -3.72 -12.32
N LEU A 682 -8.01 -3.60 -11.63
CA LEU A 682 -6.78 -3.11 -12.24
C LEU A 682 -6.19 -4.15 -13.22
N PRO A 683 -5.50 -3.74 -14.30
CA PRO A 683 -4.72 -4.67 -15.11
C PRO A 683 -3.73 -5.49 -14.28
N SER A 684 -3.54 -6.77 -14.61
CA SER A 684 -2.68 -7.70 -13.85
C SER A 684 -1.25 -7.18 -13.63
N LEU A 685 -0.69 -6.44 -14.60
CA LEU A 685 0.63 -5.81 -14.49
C LEU A 685 0.68 -4.74 -13.37
N ILE A 686 -0.39 -3.98 -13.21
CA ILE A 686 -0.51 -2.94 -12.16
C ILE A 686 -0.75 -3.61 -10.81
N GLN A 687 -1.63 -4.61 -10.74
CA GLN A 687 -1.86 -5.37 -9.52
C GLN A 687 -0.55 -6.00 -9.00
N ILE A 688 0.23 -6.63 -9.88
CA ILE A 688 1.54 -7.21 -9.57
C ILE A 688 2.53 -6.12 -9.14
N SER A 689 2.50 -4.93 -9.75
CA SER A 689 3.41 -3.83 -9.41
C SER A 689 3.10 -3.24 -8.03
N ILE A 690 1.82 -3.05 -7.70
CA ILE A 690 1.36 -2.60 -6.39
C ILE A 690 1.74 -3.64 -5.34
N ILE A 691 1.49 -4.92 -5.59
CA ILE A 691 1.88 -5.98 -4.64
C ILE A 691 3.39 -6.09 -4.53
N ARG A 692 4.17 -5.94 -5.60
CA ARG A 692 5.64 -5.87 -5.51
C ARG A 692 6.10 -4.71 -4.63
N LEU A 693 5.44 -3.55 -4.73
CA LEU A 693 5.73 -2.39 -3.90
C LEU A 693 5.37 -2.63 -2.43
N VAL A 694 4.17 -3.17 -2.15
CA VAL A 694 3.73 -3.52 -0.79
C VAL A 694 4.65 -4.60 -0.21
N SER A 695 4.95 -5.65 -0.96
CA SER A 695 5.92 -6.68 -0.59
C SER A 695 7.31 -6.10 -0.32
N LEU A 696 7.73 -5.05 -1.05
CA LEU A 696 8.99 -4.35 -0.80
C LEU A 696 8.96 -3.51 0.49
N VAL A 697 7.83 -2.87 0.80
CA VAL A 697 7.64 -2.07 2.02
C VAL A 697 7.56 -2.96 3.27
N TYR A 698 6.88 -4.10 3.17
CA TYR A 698 6.64 -5.02 4.30
C TYR A 698 7.61 -6.22 4.34
N TYR A 699 8.63 -6.22 3.48
CA TYR A 699 9.65 -7.28 3.36
C TYR A 699 9.06 -8.68 3.12
N ILE A 700 7.99 -8.76 2.33
CA ILE A 700 7.34 -10.04 1.96
C ILE A 700 8.06 -10.62 0.72
N PRO A 701 8.48 -11.89 0.73
CA PRO A 701 9.11 -12.53 -0.42
C PRO A 701 8.29 -12.42 -1.71
N SER A 702 8.94 -12.07 -2.83
CA SER A 702 8.25 -11.93 -4.13
C SER A 702 7.63 -13.23 -4.65
N SER A 703 8.11 -14.39 -4.16
CA SER A 703 7.53 -15.72 -4.38
C SER A 703 6.07 -15.79 -3.92
N LEU A 704 5.70 -14.99 -2.93
CA LEU A 704 4.36 -14.94 -2.34
C LEU A 704 3.43 -13.96 -3.05
N ASN A 705 3.92 -13.13 -3.99
CA ASN A 705 3.11 -12.12 -4.67
C ASN A 705 1.86 -12.73 -5.33
N ASN A 706 1.97 -13.90 -5.94
CA ASN A 706 0.81 -14.58 -6.54
C ASN A 706 -0.17 -15.10 -5.47
N SER A 707 0.32 -15.47 -4.29
CA SER A 707 -0.53 -15.87 -3.15
C SER A 707 -1.25 -14.66 -2.55
N ILE A 708 -0.55 -13.53 -2.44
CA ILE A 708 -1.12 -12.24 -2.01
C ILE A 708 -2.20 -11.80 -2.99
N MET A 709 -1.90 -11.80 -4.30
CA MET A 709 -2.88 -11.50 -5.37
C MET A 709 -4.17 -12.33 -5.22
N LYS A 710 -4.01 -13.65 -5.04
CA LYS A 710 -5.15 -14.57 -4.92
C LYS A 710 -5.93 -14.38 -3.62
N MET A 711 -5.27 -13.99 -2.53
CA MET A 711 -5.90 -13.71 -1.24
C MET A 711 -6.71 -12.41 -1.27
N TYR A 712 -6.16 -11.36 -1.89
CA TYR A 712 -6.77 -10.03 -2.00
C TYR A 712 -7.87 -9.94 -3.06
N HIS A 713 -8.27 -11.06 -3.66
CA HIS A 713 -9.48 -11.08 -4.48
C HIS A 713 -10.71 -10.87 -3.58
N PRO A 714 -11.69 -10.03 -3.94
CA PRO A 714 -12.83 -9.68 -3.07
C PRO A 714 -13.60 -10.91 -2.57
N GLU A 715 -13.81 -11.89 -3.45
CA GLU A 715 -14.44 -13.16 -3.10
C GLU A 715 -13.65 -13.98 -2.07
N SER A 716 -12.32 -13.96 -2.14
CA SER A 716 -11.46 -14.64 -1.16
C SER A 716 -11.43 -13.90 0.18
N LEU A 717 -11.48 -12.56 0.17
CA LEU A 717 -11.56 -11.76 1.39
C LEU A 717 -12.89 -11.91 2.13
N LYS A 718 -14.03 -12.02 1.43
CA LYS A 718 -15.33 -12.30 2.07
C LYS A 718 -15.34 -13.62 2.85
N ARG A 719 -14.73 -14.67 2.27
CA ARG A 719 -14.61 -15.99 2.90
C ARG A 719 -13.63 -15.99 4.06
N LEU A 720 -12.52 -15.26 3.93
CA LEU A 720 -11.57 -15.01 5.03
C LEU A 720 -12.25 -14.27 6.19
N ASP A 721 -13.03 -13.23 5.90
CA ASP A 721 -13.78 -12.47 6.91
C ASP A 721 -14.77 -13.36 7.69
N LEU A 722 -15.45 -14.29 6.99
CA LEU A 722 -16.33 -15.27 7.63
C LEU A 722 -15.60 -16.17 8.64
N ILE A 723 -14.46 -16.75 8.26
CA ILE A 723 -13.63 -17.58 9.16
C ILE A 723 -13.13 -16.75 10.35
N ILE A 724 -12.68 -15.52 10.11
CA ILE A 724 -12.23 -14.62 11.19
C ILE A 724 -13.38 -14.34 12.17
N ALA A 725 -14.55 -13.96 11.66
CA ALA A 725 -15.74 -13.69 12.47
C ALA A 725 -16.13 -14.90 13.33
N GLN A 726 -16.15 -16.09 12.73
CA GLN A 726 -16.49 -17.32 13.42
C GLN A 726 -15.43 -17.78 14.41
N SER A 727 -14.14 -17.61 14.10
CA SER A 727 -13.06 -17.94 15.03
C SER A 727 -13.20 -17.13 16.32
N LEU A 728 -13.42 -15.82 16.21
CA LEU A 728 -13.66 -14.92 17.34
C LEU A 728 -14.94 -15.26 18.12
N LYS A 729 -15.95 -15.81 17.45
CA LYS A 729 -17.21 -16.19 18.09
C LYS A 729 -17.11 -17.53 18.83
N TYR A 730 -16.58 -18.57 18.17
CA TYR A 730 -16.73 -19.96 18.58
C TYR A 730 -15.49 -20.59 19.22
N VAL A 731 -14.28 -20.07 18.99
CA VAL A 731 -13.05 -20.61 19.61
C VAL A 731 -12.87 -20.00 21.00
N ARG A 732 -13.69 -20.50 21.93
CA ARG A 732 -13.76 -20.04 23.33
C ARG A 732 -13.03 -20.98 24.27
N GLU A 733 -13.39 -22.24 24.29
CA GLU A 733 -12.83 -23.22 25.22
C GLU A 733 -11.95 -24.25 24.52
N ARG A 734 -10.85 -24.67 25.19
CA ARG A 734 -9.97 -25.74 24.71
C ARG A 734 -10.68 -27.10 24.88
N ASP A 735 -10.67 -27.91 23.82
CA ASP A 735 -11.26 -29.26 23.84
C ASP A 735 -10.31 -30.25 24.55
N ASP A 736 -10.19 -30.12 25.87
CA ASP A 736 -9.26 -30.90 26.71
C ASP A 736 -9.53 -32.42 26.62
N ALA A 737 -10.77 -32.84 26.36
CA ALA A 737 -11.13 -34.23 26.18
C ALA A 737 -10.47 -34.84 24.93
N VAL A 738 -10.50 -34.14 23.80
CA VAL A 738 -9.86 -34.57 22.55
C VAL A 738 -8.33 -34.58 22.69
N ILE A 739 -7.78 -33.56 23.37
CA ILE A 739 -6.35 -33.48 23.66
C ILE A 739 -5.91 -34.68 24.51
N ALA A 740 -6.63 -34.99 25.60
CA ALA A 740 -6.32 -36.14 26.44
C ALA A 740 -6.44 -37.47 25.68
N GLN A 741 -7.47 -37.62 24.85
CA GLN A 741 -7.71 -38.81 24.03
C GLN A 741 -6.58 -39.07 23.02
N HIS A 742 -5.95 -38.02 22.51
CA HIS A 742 -4.94 -38.12 21.46
C HIS A 742 -3.55 -37.62 21.85
N LYS A 743 -3.28 -37.41 23.16
CA LYS A 743 -2.06 -36.78 23.68
C LYS A 743 -0.75 -37.38 23.12
N ASP A 744 -0.69 -38.69 22.95
CA ASP A 744 0.52 -39.39 22.47
C ASP A 744 0.83 -39.08 21.00
N LYS A 745 -0.21 -38.65 20.25
CA LYS A 745 -0.12 -38.23 18.86
C LYS A 745 0.12 -36.73 18.71
N LEU A 746 -0.04 -35.92 19.75
CA LEU A 746 0.06 -34.46 19.64
C LEU A 746 1.48 -33.98 19.96
N PHE A 747 1.90 -32.91 19.29
CA PHE A 747 3.05 -32.08 19.62
C PHE A 747 2.60 -30.62 19.48
N LEU A 748 2.80 -29.77 20.49
CA LEU A 748 2.40 -28.37 20.44
C LEU A 748 3.61 -27.43 20.57
N TYR A 749 3.63 -26.39 19.76
CA TYR A 749 4.72 -25.43 19.69
C TYR A 749 4.20 -24.01 19.91
N TYR A 750 4.55 -23.38 21.02
CA TYR A 750 4.10 -22.04 21.42
C TYR A 750 5.23 -21.01 21.26
N GLY A 751 4.90 -19.74 21.02
CA GLY A 751 5.87 -18.64 21.04
C GLY A 751 5.93 -17.93 22.39
N VAL A 752 7.12 -17.51 22.84
CA VAL A 752 7.25 -16.71 24.09
C VAL A 752 6.52 -15.36 23.97
N ASN A 753 6.55 -14.73 22.79
CA ASN A 753 5.97 -13.42 22.51
C ASN A 753 4.85 -13.48 21.45
N ASP A 754 3.95 -14.47 21.56
CA ASP A 754 2.84 -14.63 20.62
C ASP A 754 1.57 -13.93 21.14
N GLY A 755 1.19 -12.82 20.51
CA GLY A 755 -0.01 -12.08 20.89
C GLY A 755 -1.35 -12.72 20.46
N TRP A 756 -1.33 -13.80 19.68
CA TRP A 756 -2.51 -14.60 19.30
C TRP A 756 -2.62 -15.89 20.11
N CYS A 757 -1.54 -16.34 20.75
CA CYS A 757 -1.53 -17.50 21.64
C CYS A 757 -0.54 -17.25 22.79
N PRO A 758 -0.95 -16.49 23.82
CA PRO A 758 0.00 -15.96 24.80
C PRO A 758 0.53 -17.05 25.75
N LEU A 759 1.61 -16.71 26.46
CA LEU A 759 2.36 -17.64 27.31
C LEU A 759 1.48 -18.35 28.36
N ASP A 760 0.49 -17.65 28.92
CA ASP A 760 -0.45 -18.18 29.90
C ASP A 760 -1.28 -19.36 29.36
N TYR A 761 -1.48 -19.46 28.04
CA TYR A 761 -2.21 -20.58 27.42
C TYR A 761 -1.34 -21.84 27.39
N TYR A 762 -0.02 -21.69 27.17
CA TYR A 762 0.94 -22.79 27.29
C TYR A 762 1.03 -23.28 28.75
N GLU A 763 1.11 -22.35 29.70
CA GLU A 763 1.16 -22.68 31.13
C GLU A 763 -0.10 -23.41 31.60
N ASP A 764 -1.31 -22.94 31.22
CA ASP A 764 -2.56 -23.64 31.53
C ASP A 764 -2.64 -25.02 30.88
N LEU A 765 -2.15 -25.17 29.64
CA LEU A 765 -2.09 -26.47 28.97
C LEU A 765 -1.19 -27.44 29.74
N LYS A 766 0.01 -27.01 30.13
CA LYS A 766 0.95 -27.83 30.90
C LYS A 766 0.45 -28.14 32.30
N ALA A 767 -0.30 -27.25 32.92
CA ALA A 767 -0.93 -27.50 34.22
C ALA A 767 -2.00 -28.60 34.15
N LYS A 768 -2.87 -28.57 33.12
CA LYS A 768 -3.94 -29.57 32.96
C LYS A 768 -3.46 -30.89 32.34
N HIS A 769 -2.47 -30.84 31.44
CA HIS A 769 -1.90 -32.02 30.77
C HIS A 769 -0.37 -32.04 30.91
N PRO A 770 0.19 -32.37 32.09
CA PRO A 770 1.64 -32.29 32.35
C PRO A 770 2.50 -33.10 31.38
N ASN A 771 1.95 -34.26 30.96
CA ASN A 771 2.63 -35.23 30.11
C ASN A 771 2.43 -34.97 28.62
N ILE A 772 1.78 -33.87 28.21
CA ILE A 772 1.64 -33.53 26.79
C ILE A 772 2.97 -33.03 26.23
N ASP A 773 3.28 -33.48 25.03
CA ASP A 773 4.46 -33.09 24.27
C ASP A 773 4.25 -31.67 23.73
N ALA A 774 4.70 -30.67 24.49
CA ALA A 774 4.52 -29.26 24.18
C ALA A 774 5.76 -28.44 24.59
N CYS A 775 6.20 -27.53 23.71
CA CYS A 775 7.39 -26.71 23.91
C CYS A 775 7.13 -25.23 23.60
N LEU A 776 8.03 -24.38 24.10
CA LEU A 776 7.96 -22.92 24.02
C LEU A 776 9.19 -22.40 23.25
N CYS A 777 8.97 -21.49 22.31
CA CYS A 777 9.96 -20.92 21.39
C CYS A 777 10.50 -19.58 21.88
N ASP A 778 11.78 -19.53 22.22
CA ASP A 778 12.52 -18.33 22.66
C ASP A 778 13.17 -17.54 21.50
N GLN A 779 13.08 -18.05 20.27
CA GLN A 779 13.70 -17.45 19.07
C GLN A 779 12.94 -16.26 18.48
N GLY A 780 11.85 -15.84 19.13
CA GLY A 780 11.10 -14.64 18.76
C GLY A 780 10.42 -14.72 17.39
N PHE A 781 10.12 -15.92 16.88
CA PHE A 781 9.37 -16.08 15.65
C PHE A 781 7.96 -15.46 15.76
N ASP A 782 7.61 -14.67 14.76
CA ASP A 782 6.27 -14.08 14.65
C ASP A 782 5.23 -15.19 14.45
N HIS A 783 4.05 -15.03 15.04
CA HIS A 783 2.89 -15.90 14.77
C HIS A 783 2.63 -16.05 13.26
N THR A 784 2.85 -14.98 12.49
CA THR A 784 2.74 -14.96 11.03
C THR A 784 4.04 -15.40 10.33
N PHE A 785 4.74 -16.40 10.89
CA PHE A 785 6.06 -16.83 10.39
C PHE A 785 6.06 -17.11 8.89
N VAL A 786 4.98 -17.66 8.32
CA VAL A 786 4.85 -17.94 6.88
C VAL A 786 5.06 -16.72 5.94
N LEU A 787 4.98 -15.49 6.45
CA LEU A 787 5.22 -14.27 5.67
C LEU A 787 6.67 -13.75 5.73
N LYS A 788 7.39 -14.04 6.82
CA LYS A 788 8.68 -13.39 7.12
C LYS A 788 9.77 -14.35 7.59
N ASP A 789 9.38 -15.38 8.34
CA ASP A 789 10.23 -16.37 8.97
C ASP A 789 9.84 -17.82 8.58
N ALA A 790 9.22 -18.01 7.41
CA ALA A 790 8.81 -19.34 6.91
C ALA A 790 10.00 -20.28 6.83
N ILE A 791 11.08 -19.67 6.36
CA ILE A 791 12.37 -20.29 6.32
C ILE A 791 12.87 -20.39 7.75
N GLY A 792 13.04 -19.31 8.53
CA GLY A 792 13.57 -19.34 9.91
C GLY A 792 12.91 -20.31 10.89
N VAL A 793 11.59 -20.45 10.90
CA VAL A 793 10.89 -21.49 11.66
C VAL A 793 11.25 -22.88 11.12
N GLY A 794 11.39 -23.02 9.81
CA GLY A 794 12.00 -24.22 9.20
C GLY A 794 13.52 -24.33 9.43
N ASN A 795 14.17 -23.22 9.75
CA ASN A 795 15.56 -22.92 9.50
C ASN A 795 16.26 -22.16 10.66
N MET A 796 15.95 -22.26 11.93
CA MET A 796 16.50 -21.44 13.02
C MET A 796 18.09 -21.32 13.02
N VAL A 797 18.80 -20.12 12.98
CA VAL A 797 20.26 -19.58 13.24
C VAL A 797 21.07 -18.38 12.50
N GLY A 798 21.68 -17.30 13.11
CA GLY A 798 23.07 -16.81 12.72
C GLY A 798 23.70 -15.40 12.46
N ASN A 799 25.07 -15.33 12.35
CA ASN A 799 26.08 -14.35 12.93
C ASN A 799 26.99 -13.48 11.98
N HIS A 800 27.71 -12.44 12.48
CA HIS A 800 28.59 -11.49 11.71
C HIS A 800 30.06 -11.36 12.21
N GLY A 801 31.03 -11.10 11.31
CA GLY A 801 32.49 -11.07 11.63
C GLY A 801 33.24 -9.73 11.50
N VAL A 802 32.63 -8.62 11.94
CA VAL A 802 33.30 -7.29 12.04
C VAL A 802 33.81 -7.08 13.48
N PRO A 803 35.09 -6.72 13.69
CA PRO A 803 35.69 -6.58 15.04
C PRO A 803 34.93 -5.66 15.98
N GLY A 804 34.37 -4.57 15.45
CA GLY A 804 33.68 -3.58 16.25
C GLY A 804 32.41 -4.09 16.94
N PHE A 805 31.84 -5.22 16.50
CA PHE A 805 30.77 -5.90 17.24
C PHE A 805 31.26 -6.56 18.54
N TYR A 806 32.53 -6.95 18.60
CA TYR A 806 33.12 -7.67 19.75
C TYR A 806 33.78 -6.73 20.76
N LYS A 807 33.77 -5.42 20.51
CA LYS A 807 34.46 -4.44 21.36
C LYS A 807 33.99 -4.51 22.82
N GLU A 808 32.68 -4.46 23.05
CA GLU A 808 32.13 -4.50 24.41
C GLU A 808 32.44 -5.83 25.13
N PHE A 809 32.33 -6.95 24.40
CA PHE A 809 32.69 -8.26 24.92
C PHE A 809 34.18 -8.31 25.35
N ALA A 810 35.08 -7.79 24.52
CA ALA A 810 36.50 -7.75 24.81
C ALA A 810 36.85 -6.80 25.97
N GLU A 811 36.21 -5.63 26.06
CA GLU A 811 36.39 -4.68 27.17
C GLU A 811 35.98 -5.32 28.51
N VAL A 812 34.89 -6.09 28.52
CA VAL A 812 34.45 -6.84 29.70
C VAL A 812 35.46 -7.92 30.08
N ILE A 813 36.04 -8.64 29.11
CA ILE A 813 37.10 -9.62 29.40
C ILE A 813 38.36 -8.92 29.92
N GLN A 814 38.82 -7.84 29.28
CA GLN A 814 40.01 -7.10 29.70
C GLN A 814 39.87 -6.59 31.15
N SER A 815 38.67 -6.19 31.56
CA SER A 815 38.40 -5.76 32.95
C SER A 815 38.61 -6.86 34.01
N LYS A 816 38.74 -8.11 33.58
CA LYS A 816 38.99 -9.28 34.43
C LYS A 816 40.43 -9.77 34.36
N LEU A 817 41.23 -9.25 33.44
CA LEU A 817 42.61 -9.69 33.21
C LEU A 817 43.62 -8.63 33.66
N PRO A 818 44.86 -9.04 34.00
CA PRO A 818 45.95 -8.11 34.21
C PRO A 818 46.19 -7.24 32.95
N SER A 819 46.65 -6.00 33.15
CA SER A 819 46.92 -5.05 32.06
C SER A 819 47.99 -5.54 31.08
N GLU A 820 48.85 -6.45 31.52
CA GLU A 820 49.96 -7.03 30.76
C GLU A 820 49.48 -8.09 29.74
N VAL A 821 48.21 -8.52 29.82
CA VAL A 821 47.63 -9.51 28.91
C VAL A 821 46.82 -8.78 27.84
N PRO A 822 47.36 -8.60 26.62
CA PRO A 822 46.67 -7.85 25.59
C PRO A 822 45.60 -8.71 24.90
N ILE A 823 44.42 -8.14 24.62
CA ILE A 823 43.36 -8.78 23.84
C ILE A 823 43.38 -8.27 22.40
N TRP A 824 43.51 -9.19 21.45
CA TRP A 824 43.62 -8.90 20.02
C TRP A 824 42.34 -9.39 19.31
N ILE A 825 41.53 -8.48 18.76
CA ILE A 825 40.32 -8.82 18.01
C ILE A 825 40.64 -8.84 16.52
N ILE A 826 40.58 -10.01 15.90
CA ILE A 826 40.92 -10.18 14.48
C ILE A 826 39.63 -10.36 13.66
N GLY A 827 39.37 -9.42 12.74
CA GLY A 827 38.23 -9.49 11.84
C GLY A 827 38.43 -10.44 10.67
N HIS A 828 37.35 -10.79 9.98
CA HIS A 828 37.50 -11.42 8.66
C HIS A 828 38.09 -10.44 7.65
N ALA A 829 38.94 -10.94 6.76
CA ALA A 829 39.62 -10.13 5.76
C ALA A 829 38.59 -9.38 4.92
N GLY A 830 38.73 -8.05 4.82
CA GLY A 830 37.87 -7.24 3.98
C GLY A 830 36.45 -6.94 4.51
N HIS A 831 36.08 -7.41 5.70
CA HIS A 831 34.77 -7.11 6.32
C HIS A 831 34.69 -5.70 6.95
N THR A 832 35.75 -4.91 6.81
CA THR A 832 35.79 -3.50 7.24
C THR A 832 36.27 -2.63 6.08
N LYS A 833 35.83 -1.36 6.07
CA LYS A 833 36.33 -0.39 5.11
C LYS A 833 37.81 -0.08 5.41
N PRO A 834 38.72 -0.12 4.42
CA PRO A 834 40.11 0.25 4.65
C PRO A 834 40.25 1.72 5.09
N PRO A 835 41.25 2.02 5.94
CA PRO A 835 41.66 3.40 6.20
C PRO A 835 42.03 4.13 4.91
N GLU A 836 41.77 5.43 4.83
CA GLU A 836 41.96 6.22 3.60
C GLU A 836 43.38 6.17 3.06
N ASN A 837 44.37 6.09 3.95
CA ASN A 837 45.79 6.01 3.62
C ASN A 837 46.24 4.63 3.10
N LEU A 838 45.39 3.61 3.15
CA LEU A 838 45.69 2.23 2.73
C LEU A 838 44.75 1.75 1.61
N ILE A 839 43.95 2.64 1.01
CA ILE A 839 43.02 2.28 -0.07
C ILE A 839 43.77 1.74 -1.30
N HIS A 840 44.95 2.30 -1.60
CA HIS A 840 45.76 1.91 -2.75
C HIS A 840 46.52 0.60 -2.56
N ASP A 841 46.74 0.19 -1.30
CA ASP A 841 47.42 -1.06 -0.95
C ASP A 841 46.43 -2.22 -0.76
N TYR A 842 45.12 -1.97 -0.97
CA TYR A 842 44.07 -2.96 -0.73
C TYR A 842 43.88 -3.87 -1.95
N PRO A 843 44.00 -5.21 -1.81
CA PRO A 843 43.80 -6.17 -2.90
C PRO A 843 42.46 -6.00 -3.60
N ASP A 844 42.47 -5.90 -4.93
CA ASP A 844 41.24 -5.78 -5.72
C ASP A 844 40.40 -7.07 -5.59
N PHE A 845 39.09 -6.91 -5.43
CA PHE A 845 38.20 -8.03 -5.13
C PHE A 845 38.06 -9.00 -6.32
N GLU A 846 38.09 -8.51 -7.55
CA GLU A 846 37.87 -9.33 -8.74
C GLU A 846 39.15 -10.07 -9.14
N THR A 847 40.32 -9.43 -8.99
CA THR A 847 41.61 -10.06 -9.36
C THR A 847 42.25 -10.86 -8.23
N GLU A 848 42.01 -10.50 -6.97
CA GLU A 848 42.70 -11.08 -5.81
C GLU A 848 41.75 -11.69 -4.77
N LYS A 849 40.66 -12.30 -5.26
CA LYS A 849 39.62 -12.96 -4.46
C LYS A 849 40.16 -13.96 -3.41
N HIS A 850 41.29 -14.61 -3.68
CA HIS A 850 41.91 -15.63 -2.83
C HIS A 850 42.34 -15.11 -1.45
N PHE A 851 42.49 -13.80 -1.25
CA PHE A 851 42.74 -13.22 0.08
C PHE A 851 41.50 -13.14 0.96
N TYR A 852 40.30 -13.17 0.37
CA TYR A 852 39.03 -12.93 1.05
C TYR A 852 38.17 -14.19 1.22
N ASP A 853 38.58 -15.28 0.58
CA ASP A 853 37.98 -16.60 0.73
C ASP A 853 38.30 -17.21 2.12
N MET A 854 37.78 -18.40 2.41
CA MET A 854 37.94 -19.09 3.68
C MET A 854 39.40 -19.45 3.97
N ASN A 855 40.15 -19.89 2.97
CA ASN A 855 41.56 -20.25 3.11
C ASN A 855 42.41 -18.99 3.31
N GLY A 856 42.16 -17.95 2.53
CA GLY A 856 42.77 -16.63 2.71
C GLY A 856 42.48 -16.06 4.09
N ASN A 857 41.27 -16.27 4.62
CA ASN A 857 40.94 -15.91 5.99
C ASN A 857 41.74 -16.70 7.02
N ILE A 858 41.89 -18.03 6.89
CA ILE A 858 42.73 -18.83 7.79
C ILE A 858 44.18 -18.35 7.73
N GLN A 859 44.74 -18.21 6.52
CA GLN A 859 46.11 -17.79 6.31
C GLN A 859 46.37 -16.40 6.89
N HIS A 860 45.45 -15.46 6.71
CA HIS A 860 45.52 -14.13 7.31
C HIS A 860 45.65 -14.17 8.84
N LYS A 861 44.99 -15.13 9.53
CA LYS A 861 45.13 -15.29 10.99
C LYS A 861 46.46 -15.94 11.35
N ILE A 862 46.93 -16.91 10.57
CA ILE A 862 48.26 -17.54 10.75
C ILE A 862 49.37 -16.50 10.60
N ASP A 863 49.32 -15.70 9.54
CA ASP A 863 50.31 -14.66 9.26
C ASP A 863 50.33 -13.59 10.35
N PHE A 864 49.14 -13.22 10.84
CA PHE A 864 49.02 -12.30 11.95
C PHE A 864 49.67 -12.84 13.22
N ILE A 865 49.41 -14.10 13.58
CA ILE A 865 50.04 -14.74 14.75
C ILE A 865 51.57 -14.79 14.56
N LYS A 866 52.06 -15.27 13.42
CA LYS A 866 53.50 -15.40 13.15
C LYS A 866 54.23 -14.06 13.11
N ARG A 867 53.56 -12.99 12.67
CA ARG A 867 54.17 -11.67 12.49
C ARG A 867 54.14 -10.82 13.76
N PHE A 868 53.08 -10.93 14.56
CA PHE A 868 52.82 -9.98 15.65
C PHE A 868 52.77 -10.61 17.04
N VAL A 869 52.61 -11.93 17.15
CA VAL A 869 52.63 -12.62 18.45
C VAL A 869 54.05 -13.16 18.69
N PRO A 870 54.66 -12.90 19.86
CA PRO A 870 55.98 -13.43 20.17
C PRO A 870 56.03 -14.97 20.08
N PRO A 871 57.11 -15.57 19.56
CA PRO A 871 57.20 -17.02 19.34
C PRO A 871 57.10 -17.88 20.61
N ASP A 872 57.33 -17.29 21.78
CA ASP A 872 57.28 -17.91 23.10
C ASP A 872 56.01 -17.56 23.90
N ALA A 873 55.18 -16.64 23.39
CA ALA A 873 53.96 -16.21 24.06
C ALA A 873 52.94 -17.35 24.18
N LYS A 874 52.33 -17.47 25.36
CA LYS A 874 51.19 -18.36 25.60
C LYS A 874 49.90 -17.72 25.07
N ILE A 875 49.11 -18.50 24.33
CA ILE A 875 47.97 -17.99 23.57
C ILE A 875 46.67 -18.61 24.05
N HIS A 876 45.66 -17.78 24.31
CA HIS A 876 44.27 -18.20 24.41
C HIS A 876 43.50 -17.73 23.18
N ILE A 877 42.72 -18.61 22.56
CA ILE A 877 41.93 -18.29 21.37
C ILE A 877 40.44 -18.34 21.70
N ILE A 878 39.69 -17.33 21.29
CA ILE A 878 38.23 -17.32 21.41
C ILE A 878 37.65 -17.35 19.99
N GLY A 879 37.04 -18.49 19.63
CA GLY A 879 36.35 -18.68 18.37
C GLY A 879 34.85 -18.51 18.57
N HIS A 880 34.18 -17.70 17.76
CA HIS A 880 32.72 -17.55 17.79
C HIS A 880 32.10 -18.00 16.48
N SER A 881 31.07 -18.84 16.51
CA SER A 881 30.39 -19.30 15.30
C SER A 881 31.39 -19.95 14.32
N ILE A 882 31.49 -19.47 13.08
CA ILE A 882 32.51 -19.88 12.11
C ILE A 882 33.95 -19.68 12.60
N GLY A 883 34.18 -18.69 13.48
CA GLY A 883 35.47 -18.48 14.14
C GLY A 883 35.92 -19.70 14.93
N SER A 884 35.01 -20.55 15.38
CA SER A 884 35.34 -21.84 16.01
C SER A 884 35.94 -22.83 15.01
N TRP A 885 35.40 -22.89 13.80
CA TRP A 885 35.93 -23.74 12.72
C TRP A 885 37.30 -23.27 12.25
N ILE A 886 37.49 -21.95 12.12
CA ILE A 886 38.79 -21.34 11.84
C ILE A 886 39.79 -21.67 12.96
N THR A 887 39.37 -21.60 14.22
CA THR A 887 40.23 -21.94 15.37
C THR A 887 40.72 -23.38 15.31
N LEU A 888 39.85 -24.34 14.94
CA LEU A 888 40.29 -25.74 14.71
C LEU A 888 41.33 -25.84 13.59
N HIS A 889 41.23 -25.03 12.53
CA HIS A 889 42.23 -25.02 11.46
C HIS A 889 43.56 -24.39 11.88
N LEU A 890 43.55 -23.40 12.78
CA LEU A 890 44.78 -22.82 13.35
C LEU A 890 45.57 -23.86 14.16
N LEU A 891 44.90 -24.77 14.86
CA LEU A 891 45.54 -25.84 15.63
C LEU A 891 46.26 -26.88 14.78
N LYS A 892 46.05 -26.89 13.45
CA LYS A 892 46.81 -27.77 12.54
C LYS A 892 48.25 -27.30 12.34
N ASP A 893 48.56 -26.02 12.59
CA ASP A 893 49.93 -25.52 12.58
C ASP A 893 50.59 -25.81 13.92
N SER A 894 51.59 -26.70 13.93
CA SER A 894 52.26 -27.17 15.14
C SER A 894 52.89 -26.05 15.96
N ASN A 895 53.39 -24.99 15.29
CA ASN A 895 54.02 -23.87 15.99
C ASN A 895 52.98 -23.06 16.77
N ILE A 896 51.79 -22.89 16.19
CA ILE A 896 50.68 -22.21 16.86
C ILE A 896 50.13 -23.11 17.96
N ALA A 897 49.86 -24.38 17.66
CA ALA A 897 49.27 -25.33 18.58
C ALA A 897 50.12 -25.54 19.85
N ASN A 898 51.45 -25.50 19.75
CA ASN A 898 52.36 -25.62 20.89
C ASN A 898 52.24 -24.45 21.88
N ASN A 899 51.92 -23.26 21.38
CA ASN A 899 51.79 -22.04 22.19
C ASN A 899 50.36 -21.82 22.70
N VAL A 900 49.36 -22.46 22.10
CA VAL A 900 47.98 -22.37 22.56
C VAL A 900 47.78 -23.16 23.87
N ILE A 901 47.28 -22.46 24.88
CA ILE A 901 46.90 -23.03 26.18
C ILE A 901 45.46 -23.54 26.14
N LYS A 902 44.51 -22.69 25.74
CA LYS A 902 43.09 -23.04 25.69
C LYS A 902 42.37 -22.31 24.56
N CYS A 903 41.42 -22.99 23.92
CA CYS A 903 40.51 -22.46 22.91
C CYS A 903 39.07 -22.45 23.44
N TYR A 904 38.44 -21.28 23.49
CA TYR A 904 37.04 -21.11 23.86
C TYR A 904 36.20 -21.01 22.59
N LEU A 905 35.52 -22.10 22.24
CA LEU A 905 34.67 -22.21 21.05
C LEU A 905 33.21 -21.91 21.43
N LEU A 906 32.79 -20.67 21.18
CA LEU A 906 31.48 -20.13 21.52
C LEU A 906 30.52 -20.33 20.36
N PHE A 907 29.38 -20.95 20.63
CA PHE A 907 28.33 -21.29 19.67
C PHE A 907 28.90 -21.91 18.37
N PRO A 908 29.64 -23.04 18.47
CA PRO A 908 30.63 -23.41 17.47
C PRO A 908 30.04 -24.05 16.20
N VAL A 909 30.02 -23.28 15.10
CA VAL A 909 29.59 -23.77 13.77
C VAL A 909 30.76 -24.50 13.09
N ILE A 910 31.01 -25.75 13.52
CA ILE A 910 32.17 -26.54 13.09
C ILE A 910 31.83 -27.69 12.13
N GLU A 911 30.55 -27.91 11.86
CA GLU A 911 30.08 -29.00 11.01
C GLU A 911 28.70 -28.71 10.41
N ARG A 912 28.39 -29.39 9.30
CA ARG A 912 27.06 -29.49 8.68
C ARG A 912 26.29 -28.16 8.56
N MET A 913 27.00 -27.03 8.40
CA MET A 913 26.41 -25.69 8.47
C MET A 913 25.27 -25.50 7.48
N ALA A 914 25.43 -25.95 6.23
CA ALA A 914 24.39 -25.84 5.22
C ALA A 914 23.17 -26.74 5.47
N GLU A 915 23.32 -27.80 6.28
CA GLU A 915 22.24 -28.71 6.68
C GLU A 915 21.47 -28.16 7.88
N THR A 916 22.13 -27.34 8.69
CA THR A 916 21.47 -26.61 9.75
C THR A 916 20.34 -25.81 9.17
N SER A 917 19.40 -25.58 10.05
CA SER A 917 18.20 -24.86 9.75
C SER A 917 18.62 -23.50 9.11
N ASN A 918 19.37 -22.58 9.72
CA ASN A 918 19.53 -21.28 9.01
C ASN A 918 20.61 -21.30 7.94
N GLY A 919 21.45 -22.33 7.86
CA GLY A 919 22.30 -22.51 6.67
C GLY A 919 21.47 -22.67 5.40
N GLN A 920 20.38 -23.42 5.49
CA GLN A 920 19.42 -23.52 4.39
C GLN A 920 18.72 -22.18 4.10
N ARG A 921 18.49 -21.31 5.11
CA ARG A 921 17.85 -19.99 4.93
C ARG A 921 18.75 -19.01 4.23
N LEU A 922 19.97 -18.92 4.74
CA LEU A 922 20.99 -18.03 4.25
C LEU A 922 21.30 -18.30 2.78
N THR A 923 21.39 -19.58 2.42
CA THR A 923 21.59 -20.04 1.03
C THR A 923 20.44 -19.65 0.10
N LYS A 924 19.19 -19.86 0.52
CA LYS A 924 18.01 -19.65 -0.36
C LYS A 924 17.63 -18.18 -0.55
N THR A 925 17.90 -17.33 0.44
CA THR A 925 17.44 -15.94 0.47
C THR A 925 18.57 -14.96 0.21
N VAL A 926 19.54 -14.88 1.11
CA VAL A 926 20.55 -13.81 1.12
C VAL A 926 21.54 -13.98 -0.04
N LEU A 927 22.03 -15.20 -0.26
CA LEU A 927 23.00 -15.47 -1.32
C LEU A 927 22.39 -15.39 -2.73
N ARG A 928 21.08 -15.66 -2.88
CA ARG A 928 20.35 -15.48 -4.14
C ARG A 928 20.12 -14.00 -4.49
N MET A 929 20.06 -13.14 -3.48
CA MET A 929 19.89 -11.69 -3.62
C MET A 929 21.23 -10.93 -3.58
N ASN A 930 22.37 -11.62 -3.62
CA ASN A 930 23.69 -11.00 -3.44
C ASN A 930 23.94 -9.77 -4.33
N LYS A 931 23.62 -9.85 -5.63
CA LYS A 931 23.75 -8.73 -6.59
C LYS A 931 22.87 -7.54 -6.21
N PHE A 932 21.66 -7.81 -5.72
CA PHE A 932 20.74 -6.77 -5.25
C PHE A 932 21.21 -6.12 -3.95
N LEU A 933 21.75 -6.90 -3.01
CA LEU A 933 22.31 -6.40 -1.75
C LEU A 933 23.54 -5.51 -1.99
N ILE A 934 24.40 -5.91 -2.94
CA ILE A 934 25.55 -5.11 -3.39
C ILE A 934 25.07 -3.81 -4.05
N PHE A 935 24.02 -3.86 -4.89
CA PHE A 935 23.43 -2.66 -5.51
C PHE A 935 22.83 -1.71 -4.47
N LEU A 936 22.08 -2.23 -3.48
CA LEU A 936 21.50 -1.42 -2.41
C LEU A 936 22.59 -0.76 -1.55
N SER A 937 23.65 -1.50 -1.25
CA SER A 937 24.83 -0.99 -0.57
C SER A 937 25.52 0.14 -1.37
N TRP A 938 25.57 0.04 -2.70
CA TRP A 938 26.05 1.11 -3.57
C TRP A 938 25.18 2.37 -3.51
N LEU A 939 23.85 2.23 -3.47
CA LEU A 939 22.94 3.37 -3.32
C LEU A 939 23.14 4.13 -2.00
N ILE A 940 23.48 3.42 -0.91
CA ILE A 940 23.74 4.04 0.39
C ILE A 940 24.94 5.01 0.31
N THR A 941 25.90 4.80 -0.59
CA THR A 941 27.08 5.69 -0.74
C THR A 941 26.73 7.10 -1.23
N PHE A 942 25.58 7.30 -1.88
CA PHE A 942 25.10 8.63 -2.29
C PHE A 942 24.47 9.43 -1.15
N ILE A 943 24.21 8.79 0.00
CA ILE A 943 23.61 9.42 1.16
C ILE A 943 24.73 9.99 2.05
N PRO A 944 24.68 11.25 2.49
CA PRO A 944 25.66 11.80 3.44
C PRO A 944 25.79 10.97 4.72
N TYR A 945 27.02 10.79 5.23
CA TYR A 945 27.32 9.96 6.42
C TYR A 945 26.42 10.28 7.64
N LEU A 946 26.15 11.56 7.90
CA LEU A 946 25.27 11.99 9.00
C LEU A 946 23.85 11.43 8.87
N ILE A 947 23.34 11.34 7.64
CA ILE A 947 22.01 10.81 7.35
C ILE A 947 22.05 9.27 7.44
N GLN A 948 23.11 8.63 6.94
CA GLN A 948 23.27 7.18 7.10
C GLN A 948 23.31 6.77 8.59
N ALA A 949 24.08 7.50 9.40
CA ALA A 949 24.18 7.28 10.84
C ALA A 949 22.85 7.55 11.58
N PHE A 950 22.11 8.58 11.17
CA PHE A 950 20.78 8.85 11.70
C PHE A 950 19.79 7.72 11.38
N ILE A 951 19.74 7.27 10.12
CA ILE A 951 18.88 6.16 9.68
C ILE A 951 19.19 4.89 10.48
N ILE A 952 20.47 4.54 10.63
CA ILE A 952 20.86 3.35 11.39
C ILE A 952 20.52 3.49 12.87
N ARG A 953 20.67 4.68 13.48
CA ARG A 953 20.22 4.91 14.86
C ARG A 953 18.71 4.74 15.02
N VAL A 954 17.92 5.24 14.06
CA VAL A 954 16.46 5.08 14.06
C VAL A 954 16.07 3.60 13.90
N ILE A 955 16.68 2.89 12.94
CA ILE A 955 16.48 1.44 12.76
C ILE A 955 16.86 0.70 14.05
N SER A 956 17.97 1.07 14.67
CA SER A 956 18.46 0.45 15.91
C SER A 956 17.47 0.56 17.08
N LEU A 957 16.63 1.61 17.12
CA LEU A 957 15.56 1.75 18.12
C LEU A 957 14.45 0.69 17.94
N PHE A 958 14.18 0.27 16.70
CA PHE A 958 13.18 -0.76 16.40
C PHE A 958 13.70 -2.19 16.57
N TYR A 959 15.01 -2.39 16.41
CA TYR A 959 15.66 -3.71 16.47
C TYR A 959 16.50 -3.94 17.75
N TYR A 960 16.46 -2.99 18.72
CA TYR A 960 17.22 -3.03 19.97
C TYR A 960 18.73 -3.24 19.76
N ILE A 961 19.32 -2.56 18.77
CA ILE A 961 20.77 -2.60 18.52
C ILE A 961 21.44 -1.47 19.34
N PRO A 962 22.46 -1.77 20.17
CA PRO A 962 23.18 -0.75 20.93
C PRO A 962 23.75 0.37 20.04
N PRO A 963 23.65 1.66 20.44
CA PRO A 963 24.20 2.77 19.66
C PRO A 963 25.70 2.66 19.37
N SER A 964 26.46 1.97 20.23
CA SER A 964 27.88 1.64 20.05
C SER A 964 28.16 0.86 18.77
N LEU A 965 27.18 0.11 18.25
CA LEU A 965 27.28 -0.71 17.04
C LEU A 965 26.98 0.06 15.74
N THR A 966 26.60 1.34 15.81
CA THR A 966 26.29 2.16 14.62
C THR A 966 27.44 2.18 13.61
N LYS A 967 28.67 2.42 14.08
CA LYS A 967 29.87 2.48 13.23
C LYS A 967 30.24 1.11 12.62
N PRO A 968 30.25 0.01 13.38
CA PRO A 968 30.39 -1.34 12.83
C PRO A 968 29.35 -1.69 11.76
N VAL A 969 28.06 -1.36 11.98
CA VAL A 969 26.99 -1.61 11.00
C VAL A 969 27.22 -0.81 9.72
N LEU A 970 27.58 0.48 9.85
CA LEU A 970 27.92 1.34 8.70
C LEU A 970 29.10 0.80 7.88
N GLN A 971 30.12 0.27 8.54
CA GLN A 971 31.25 -0.35 7.86
C GLN A 971 30.84 -1.61 7.11
N LEU A 972 29.96 -2.44 7.69
CA LEU A 972 29.53 -3.70 7.10
C LEU A 972 28.63 -3.50 5.86
N VAL A 973 27.75 -2.49 5.90
CA VAL A 973 26.80 -2.22 4.80
C VAL A 973 27.42 -1.45 3.63
N HIS A 974 28.73 -1.19 3.66
CA HIS A 974 29.44 -0.54 2.56
C HIS A 974 29.71 -1.54 1.41
N PRO A 975 29.75 -1.10 0.13
CA PRO A 975 29.79 -2.01 -1.03
C PRO A 975 30.93 -3.01 -1.01
N GLU A 976 32.10 -2.57 -0.56
CA GLU A 976 33.30 -3.39 -0.53
C GLU A 976 33.25 -4.48 0.58
N PRO A 977 32.97 -4.14 1.86
CA PRO A 977 32.73 -5.14 2.90
C PRO A 977 31.58 -6.11 2.64
N ILE A 978 30.45 -5.65 2.11
CA ILE A 978 29.29 -6.54 1.91
C ILE A 978 29.54 -7.58 0.83
N LYS A 979 30.28 -7.25 -0.24
CA LYS A 979 30.70 -8.23 -1.26
C LYS A 979 31.52 -9.37 -0.65
N ARG A 980 32.48 -9.02 0.20
CA ARG A 980 33.40 -9.96 0.84
C ARG A 980 32.71 -10.80 1.92
N LEU A 981 31.81 -10.18 2.69
CA LEU A 981 30.93 -10.90 3.60
C LEU A 981 30.12 -11.97 2.86
N LEU A 982 29.47 -11.60 1.76
CA LEU A 982 28.64 -12.53 0.98
C LEU A 982 29.47 -13.65 0.34
N LEU A 983 30.72 -13.36 -0.06
CA LEU A 983 31.66 -14.38 -0.52
C LEU A 983 31.97 -15.37 0.60
N LEU A 984 32.43 -14.89 1.76
CA LEU A 984 32.81 -15.75 2.87
C LEU A 984 31.61 -16.59 3.33
N THR A 985 30.44 -15.98 3.48
CA THR A 985 29.18 -16.69 3.80
C THR A 985 28.84 -17.79 2.79
N GLN A 986 29.08 -17.56 1.49
CA GLN A 986 28.86 -18.60 0.48
C GLN A 986 29.81 -19.79 0.68
N GLU A 987 31.03 -19.54 1.10
CA GLU A 987 32.04 -20.58 1.32
C GLU A 987 31.88 -21.32 2.65
N GLU A 988 31.49 -20.60 3.71
CA GLU A 988 31.07 -21.17 4.99
C GLU A 988 30.08 -22.32 4.78
N LEU A 989 29.04 -22.08 3.97
CA LEU A 989 28.04 -23.07 3.63
C LEU A 989 28.58 -24.22 2.76
N ASN A 990 29.57 -23.97 1.92
CA ASN A 990 30.11 -24.97 1.01
C ASN A 990 31.17 -25.88 1.66
N LEU A 991 31.92 -25.36 2.64
CA LEU A 991 33.10 -26.00 3.21
C LEU A 991 32.82 -26.62 4.58
N VAL A 992 31.96 -26.02 5.42
CA VAL A 992 31.67 -26.52 6.77
C VAL A 992 30.64 -27.65 6.71
N LYS A 993 31.09 -28.81 6.22
CA LYS A 993 30.25 -30.01 6.02
C LYS A 993 30.49 -31.06 7.08
N GLN A 994 31.74 -31.47 7.28
CA GLN A 994 32.08 -32.53 8.24
C GLN A 994 32.84 -31.96 9.43
N ARG A 995 32.60 -32.51 10.62
CA ARG A 995 33.35 -32.18 11.83
C ARG A 995 34.77 -32.75 11.73
N ASP A 996 35.75 -31.93 12.09
CA ASP A 996 37.16 -32.34 12.15
C ASP A 996 37.46 -33.12 13.44
N ASP A 997 36.98 -34.36 13.51
CA ASP A 997 37.14 -35.22 14.69
C ASP A 997 38.63 -35.54 14.97
N THR A 998 39.50 -35.53 13.97
CA THR A 998 40.95 -35.78 14.12
C THR A 998 41.63 -34.68 14.93
N THR A 999 41.41 -33.42 14.53
CA THR A 999 41.99 -32.27 15.22
C THR A 999 41.41 -32.11 16.62
N ILE A 1000 40.11 -32.38 16.77
CA ILE A 1000 39.43 -32.38 18.07
C ILE A 1000 40.06 -33.43 19.00
N ALA A 1001 40.25 -34.67 18.55
CA ALA A 1001 40.86 -35.72 19.37
C ALA A 1001 42.29 -35.37 19.80
N GLN A 1002 43.08 -34.80 18.88
CA GLN A 1002 44.48 -34.45 19.13
C GLN A 1002 44.65 -33.33 20.16
N HIS A 1003 43.67 -32.42 20.28
CA HIS A 1003 43.76 -31.23 21.12
C HIS A 1003 42.61 -31.09 22.12
N LYS A 1004 41.90 -32.18 22.44
CA LYS A 1004 40.68 -32.15 23.27
C LYS A 1004 40.88 -31.51 24.65
N ASP A 1005 42.09 -31.62 25.20
CA ASP A 1005 42.52 -31.01 26.47
C ASP A 1005 42.52 -29.47 26.41
N LYS A 1006 42.82 -28.91 25.23
CA LYS A 1006 42.87 -27.46 24.98
C LYS A 1006 41.50 -26.87 24.65
N LEU A 1007 40.50 -27.68 24.30
CA LEU A 1007 39.21 -27.17 23.83
C LEU A 1007 38.24 -26.93 25.00
N PHE A 1008 37.48 -25.85 24.91
CA PHE A 1008 36.29 -25.57 25.73
C PHE A 1008 35.18 -25.19 24.75
N LEU A 1009 34.09 -25.96 24.70
CA LEU A 1009 33.00 -25.72 23.77
C LEU A 1009 31.74 -25.27 24.51
N TYR A 1010 31.18 -24.14 24.11
CA TYR A 1010 30.00 -23.56 24.72
C TYR A 1010 28.88 -23.42 23.70
N TYR A 1011 27.88 -24.29 23.80
CA TYR A 1011 26.72 -24.32 22.90
C TYR A 1011 25.53 -23.58 23.47
N GLY A 1012 24.71 -22.97 22.63
CA GLY A 1012 23.39 -22.49 23.04
C GLY A 1012 22.39 -23.64 23.15
N ALA A 1013 21.53 -23.65 24.17
CA ALA A 1013 20.50 -24.68 24.34
C ALA A 1013 19.51 -24.71 23.17
N ASN A 1014 19.20 -23.53 22.61
CA ASN A 1014 18.31 -23.36 21.47
C ASN A 1014 19.07 -22.76 20.28
N ASP A 1015 20.29 -23.23 20.03
CA ASP A 1015 21.12 -22.73 18.93
C ASP A 1015 20.80 -23.45 17.62
N ALA A 1016 20.25 -22.67 16.70
CA ALA A 1016 19.91 -23.11 15.37
C ALA A 1016 21.03 -23.73 14.49
N TRP A 1017 22.29 -23.28 14.69
CA TRP A 1017 23.47 -23.58 13.84
C TRP A 1017 24.20 -24.77 14.39
N THR A 1018 23.91 -25.05 15.64
CA THR A 1018 24.50 -26.15 16.35
C THR A 1018 23.38 -26.82 17.12
N PRO A 1019 22.47 -27.53 16.44
CA PRO A 1019 21.36 -28.20 17.10
C PRO A 1019 21.87 -29.18 18.15
N MET A 1020 21.06 -29.48 19.17
CA MET A 1020 21.45 -30.33 20.30
C MET A 1020 22.03 -31.69 19.91
N HIS A 1021 21.55 -32.31 18.83
CA HIS A 1021 22.09 -33.60 18.36
C HIS A 1021 23.53 -33.51 17.86
N TYR A 1022 24.05 -32.34 17.45
CA TYR A 1022 25.48 -32.17 17.15
C TYR A 1022 26.33 -32.30 18.41
N ILE A 1023 25.80 -31.85 19.55
CA ILE A 1023 26.44 -31.96 20.87
C ILE A 1023 26.46 -33.41 21.34
N GLU A 1024 25.34 -34.12 21.16
CA GLU A 1024 25.24 -35.55 21.50
C GLU A 1024 26.19 -36.40 20.65
N ASP A 1025 26.25 -36.13 19.34
CA ASP A 1025 27.19 -36.78 18.40
C ASP A 1025 28.65 -36.43 18.74
N LEU A 1026 28.92 -35.21 19.23
CA LEU A 1026 30.24 -34.82 19.72
C LEU A 1026 30.63 -35.60 20.97
N LYS A 1027 29.76 -35.64 21.99
CA LYS A 1027 30.00 -36.36 23.24
C LYS A 1027 30.08 -37.87 23.07
N SER A 1028 29.32 -38.43 22.12
CA SER A 1028 29.36 -39.84 21.78
C SER A 1028 30.74 -40.25 21.23
N LYS A 1029 31.33 -39.44 20.34
CA LYS A 1029 32.65 -39.71 19.79
C LYS A 1029 33.81 -39.30 20.70
N HIS A 1030 33.65 -38.23 21.48
CA HIS A 1030 34.67 -37.70 22.38
C HIS A 1030 34.09 -37.50 23.80
N PRO A 1031 33.98 -38.56 24.62
CA PRO A 1031 33.30 -38.48 25.92
C PRO A 1031 33.95 -37.52 26.92
N ASP A 1032 35.28 -37.38 26.84
CA ASP A 1032 36.07 -36.56 27.78
C ASP A 1032 36.21 -35.08 27.37
N ILE A 1033 35.52 -34.66 26.30
CA ILE A 1033 35.66 -33.30 25.78
C ILE A 1033 34.88 -32.29 26.63
N ASP A 1034 35.51 -31.14 26.90
CA ASP A 1034 34.98 -30.08 27.75
C ASP A 1034 33.87 -29.28 27.04
N VAL A 1035 32.62 -29.77 27.18
CA VAL A 1035 31.45 -29.24 26.48
C VAL A 1035 30.35 -28.81 27.46
N HIS A 1036 29.96 -27.55 27.31
CA HIS A 1036 28.95 -26.88 28.10
C HIS A 1036 27.77 -26.41 27.23
N VAL A 1037 26.58 -26.43 27.81
CA VAL A 1037 25.36 -25.90 27.21
C VAL A 1037 24.90 -24.70 28.03
N CYS A 1038 24.59 -23.60 27.36
CA CYS A 1038 24.18 -22.35 27.97
C CYS A 1038 22.88 -22.52 28.76
N LYS A 1039 22.95 -22.27 30.07
CA LYS A 1039 21.78 -22.24 30.96
C LYS A 1039 21.21 -20.84 31.17
N GLN A 1040 21.94 -19.82 30.73
CA GLN A 1040 21.66 -18.40 30.98
C GLN A 1040 20.90 -17.72 29.82
N GLY A 1041 20.59 -18.47 28.76
CA GLY A 1041 19.81 -17.97 27.63
C GLY A 1041 20.55 -17.02 26.69
N PHE A 1042 21.88 -17.09 26.62
CA PHE A 1042 22.64 -16.29 25.65
C PHE A 1042 22.37 -16.75 24.22
N HIS A 1043 22.16 -15.78 23.33
CA HIS A 1043 21.81 -16.02 21.94
C HIS A 1043 23.05 -16.24 21.08
N HIS A 1044 22.90 -16.96 19.97
CA HIS A 1044 23.99 -17.20 19.02
C HIS A 1044 24.67 -15.88 18.57
N PRO A 1045 23.98 -14.80 18.15
CA PRO A 1045 24.62 -13.51 17.90
C PRO A 1045 24.80 -12.69 19.19
N PHE A 1046 25.52 -13.23 20.17
CA PHE A 1046 25.65 -12.64 21.51
C PHE A 1046 26.16 -11.19 21.48
N VAL A 1047 26.97 -10.85 20.48
CA VAL A 1047 27.56 -9.50 20.30
C VAL A 1047 26.53 -8.37 20.15
N LEU A 1048 25.27 -8.70 19.87
CA LEU A 1048 24.20 -7.71 19.74
C LEU A 1048 23.56 -7.34 21.07
N LYS A 1049 23.54 -8.25 22.05
CA LYS A 1049 22.75 -8.09 23.31
C LYS A 1049 23.36 -8.73 24.56
N ASP A 1050 24.13 -9.79 24.39
CA ASP A 1050 24.61 -10.66 25.49
C ASP A 1050 26.13 -10.51 25.76
N SER A 1051 26.79 -9.53 25.12
CA SER A 1051 28.24 -9.25 25.25
C SER A 1051 28.72 -9.16 26.70
N VAL A 1052 27.99 -8.47 27.57
CA VAL A 1052 28.38 -8.27 28.96
C VAL A 1052 28.29 -9.56 29.78
N GLY A 1053 27.19 -10.30 29.62
CA GLY A 1053 26.96 -11.54 30.37
C GLY A 1053 27.97 -12.61 30.02
N LEU A 1054 28.12 -12.86 28.72
CA LEU A 1054 29.08 -13.86 28.22
C LEU A 1054 30.53 -13.42 28.45
N GLY A 1055 30.82 -12.12 28.30
CA GLY A 1055 32.16 -11.56 28.57
C GLY A 1055 32.61 -11.76 30.02
N LYS A 1056 31.69 -11.60 31.00
CA LYS A 1056 32.00 -11.87 32.41
C LYS A 1056 32.33 -13.34 32.65
N MET A 1057 31.56 -14.25 32.04
CA MET A 1057 31.78 -15.69 32.18
C MET A 1057 33.16 -16.08 31.63
N ILE A 1058 33.46 -15.68 30.39
CA ILE A 1058 34.74 -16.00 29.74
C ILE A 1058 35.91 -15.29 30.43
N GLY A 1059 35.74 -14.04 30.87
CA GLY A 1059 36.76 -13.31 31.62
C GLY A 1059 37.13 -13.99 32.95
N ASN A 1060 36.16 -14.55 33.67
CA ASN A 1060 36.43 -15.33 34.88
C ASN A 1060 37.21 -16.62 34.57
N LEU A 1061 36.79 -17.38 33.54
CA LEU A 1061 37.48 -18.61 33.13
C LEU A 1061 38.93 -18.35 32.67
N LEU A 1062 39.15 -17.25 31.96
CA LEU A 1062 40.48 -16.82 31.55
C LEU A 1062 41.32 -16.41 32.76
N SER A 1063 40.77 -15.60 33.68
CA SER A 1063 41.45 -15.18 34.90
C SER A 1063 41.88 -16.38 35.75
N GLU A 1064 41.02 -17.40 35.89
CA GLU A 1064 41.34 -18.63 36.60
C GLU A 1064 42.49 -19.38 35.93
N SER A 1065 42.40 -19.60 34.61
CA SER A 1065 43.44 -20.29 33.84
C SER A 1065 44.78 -19.54 33.84
N ILE A 1066 44.74 -18.22 33.95
CA ILE A 1066 45.92 -17.35 34.04
C ILE A 1066 46.53 -17.42 35.45
N SER A 1067 45.69 -17.39 36.48
CA SER A 1067 46.15 -17.43 37.88
C SER A 1067 46.72 -18.80 38.29
N SER A 1068 46.36 -19.88 37.62
CA SER A 1068 46.83 -21.25 37.92
C SER A 1068 48.29 -21.53 37.52
N GLY A 1069 49.02 -20.54 37.00
CA GLY A 1069 50.49 -20.59 36.92
C GLY A 1069 51.10 -21.27 35.69
N THR A 1070 50.36 -21.42 34.59
CA THR A 1070 50.90 -21.90 33.30
C THR A 1070 51.31 -20.72 32.39
N TRP A 1071 52.17 -19.83 32.88
CA TRP A 1071 52.75 -18.74 32.08
C TRP A 1071 54.11 -19.13 31.52
#